data_AF-A0A7C4C4D3-F1
#
_entry.id   AF-A0A7C4C4D3-F1
#
_cell.length_a   1.000
_cell.length_b   1.000
_cell.length_c   1.000
_cell.angle_alpha   90.00
_cell.angle_beta   90.00
_cell.angle_gamma   90.00
#
_symmetry.space_group_name_H-M   'P 1'
#
loop_
_entity.id
_entity.type
_entity.pdbx_description
1 polymer ?
#
loop_
_entity_poly.entity_id
_entity_poly.type
_entity_poly.pdbx_seq_one_letter_code
_entity_poly.pdbx_strand_id
1 'polypeptide(L)'
;MTLSSNAHYFKDIDKRVIEIYSIAQKARSRGLDPAVTVEVTLAKDLAERVEGALKLTGLAKRIRELLGSIDRVQTAFKIVEEIIYGKFGEFTDERAAELGLRTALAILTEGITASPLEGIDSVKIKKNFDGTLYLAIYYAGPIRSAGGTEQGLTVIIGDYMRNLLKLDRYKPVSVEIERFIEELRTYERSISRFQYHVNDDVLRYVLWRLPVEVTGIATDPLEVTGHRNLRRIETNAVRGGALRVINDGIVGKANKIWKIVSQLGLEGWSWLKDIKTDNEDQSISGIKPNDKYMTDIIAGRPILSGPSQTGGFRLRYGRARNTGLAAVGIHPATMIILNETIAIGTQLRLERPGKSAIVLPVDTIEPPIVKLKNGSVVLANINTKYEDISEILFLGDMLISFGDFLENNHPLIPAGYCEEWWAEELVGVINQKFSGNVEEAALHVGIEVEKLIKYLKNPLREKPSASDALKISELLGIPLHPKYVYDWKKLNIDEVLILRNWILKALEDSQEVSDVRLKMVPECKRILEKALIPHEVIDGHIYLDEEIIILKRLLIDVKIEHFPKLKDPFEVLSTISGIKLRPKYTSFIGARIGRPEKAKRRILKPPVQVLFPTGRVVRDLVKIKEKYQKTFVELCIRKCDACGCITYKSVCPNCGRTLYKSLWKYCNKCNAVLNSNMEKCQFCNSSLSTYKGYIIDVDTEISKAIRGLGINIRHLKGVRRLSSLYKVPEPIEKGLLRSFYDLYVYKDGTIRFDVTNAPLTHFKPREIGTPISTLKKLGYEKDFLGEELEDEEQILELKIQDVILPKNSSEYLIRIANFIDDLLVKFYGLSPYYNVKQSEDLIGHLIVGLAPHTYSGVIGRIIGFTDANVCYAHPYWHAAKRRNCDGDEDSIILALDALINFSTYYLPSKRGGLMDSVYLLTINLNPVEVDDESHNIETHSRFSLEFYESSLKCLEPKDVLNIVDIVKNHLEKQSQYTCIKFLHDTVSINSGPKTNIYKRLKNIKDKVKLQMELAHKILAVDATEVAIRLLSHHFLPDLIGNLKSFLTQKVRCIKCNSLYRRIPISGRCKKCGSKLLLTVHEANVKKYLEFIYLIAEKYRIDEYTAQRIKLISDSLKSMFNSEDGKQLKLL
;
A
#
# COMPACT_ATOMS: atom_id res chain seq x y z
N MET A 1 -18.25 30.82 25.37
CA MET A 1 -18.70 30.04 24.20
C MET A 1 -17.57 30.00 23.18
N THR A 2 -16.55 29.18 23.43
CA THR A 2 -15.44 28.92 22.50
C THR A 2 -15.74 27.59 21.83
N LEU A 3 -16.17 27.63 20.57
CA LEU A 3 -16.16 26.45 19.70
C LEU A 3 -14.73 25.89 19.71
N SER A 4 -14.55 24.59 19.96
CA SER A 4 -13.20 23.98 19.95
C SER A 4 -12.50 24.27 18.62
N SER A 5 -11.18 24.47 18.64
CA SER A 5 -10.35 24.81 17.45
C SER A 5 -10.60 23.89 16.25
N ASN A 6 -11.01 22.64 16.49
CA ASN A 6 -11.38 21.64 15.49
C ASN A 6 -12.69 21.99 14.75
N ALA A 7 -13.68 22.55 15.44
CA ALA A 7 -14.94 22.97 14.80
C ALA A 7 -14.72 24.13 13.81
N HIS A 8 -13.77 25.02 14.10
CA HIS A 8 -13.38 26.09 13.17
C HIS A 8 -12.71 25.52 11.92
N TYR A 9 -11.81 24.54 12.09
CA TYR A 9 -11.13 23.86 10.99
C TYR A 9 -12.10 23.17 10.01
N PHE A 10 -13.05 22.38 10.50
CA PHE A 10 -14.04 21.74 9.62
C PHE A 10 -14.96 22.75 8.94
N LYS A 11 -15.32 23.85 9.63
CA LYS A 11 -16.08 24.95 9.01
C LYS A 11 -15.34 25.62 7.85
N ASP A 12 -14.02 25.80 7.95
CA ASP A 12 -13.20 26.34 6.85
C ASP A 12 -13.20 25.38 5.66
N ILE A 13 -13.00 24.07 5.89
CA ILE A 13 -13.07 23.04 4.84
C ILE A 13 -14.45 23.04 4.17
N ASP A 14 -15.53 22.98 4.95
CA ASP A 14 -16.90 22.99 4.45
C ASP A 14 -17.16 24.22 3.56
N LYS A 15 -16.75 25.41 4.02
CA LYS A 15 -16.91 26.66 3.27
C LYS A 15 -16.20 26.60 1.91
N ARG A 16 -14.94 26.13 1.88
CA ARG A 16 -14.16 25.99 0.64
C ARG A 16 -14.75 24.94 -0.30
N VAL A 17 -15.25 23.81 0.22
CA VAL A 17 -15.91 22.79 -0.60
C VAL A 17 -17.19 23.35 -1.24
N ILE A 18 -18.00 24.09 -0.48
CA ILE A 18 -19.23 24.73 -0.98
C ILE A 18 -18.90 25.74 -2.09
N GLU A 19 -17.84 26.53 -1.93
CA GLU A 19 -17.37 27.49 -2.94
C GLU A 19 -17.00 26.79 -4.26
N ILE A 20 -16.12 25.78 -4.20
CA ILE A 20 -15.68 25.00 -5.36
C ILE A 20 -16.88 24.30 -6.02
N TYR A 21 -17.79 23.74 -5.22
CA TYR A 21 -19.00 23.08 -5.72
C TYR A 21 -19.92 24.07 -6.45
N SER A 22 -20.08 25.29 -5.94
CA SER A 22 -20.86 26.35 -6.60
C SER A 22 -20.26 26.74 -7.96
N ILE A 23 -18.94 26.88 -8.05
CA ILE A 23 -18.23 27.16 -9.31
C ILE A 23 -18.45 26.02 -10.30
N ALA A 24 -18.26 24.77 -9.87
CA ALA A 24 -18.48 23.60 -10.71
C ALA A 24 -19.94 23.50 -11.20
N GLN A 25 -20.91 23.79 -10.33
CA GLN A 25 -22.33 23.78 -10.68
C GLN A 25 -22.68 24.89 -11.69
N LYS A 26 -22.09 26.09 -11.56
CA LYS A 26 -22.22 27.17 -12.56
C LYS A 26 -21.66 26.73 -13.91
N ALA A 27 -20.47 26.14 -13.94
CA ALA A 27 -19.86 25.62 -15.17
C ALA A 27 -20.74 24.56 -15.83
N ARG A 28 -21.20 23.56 -15.06
CA ARG A 28 -22.08 22.48 -15.53
C ARG A 28 -23.43 22.97 -16.05
N SER A 29 -24.01 24.00 -15.43
CA SER A 29 -25.29 24.57 -15.84
C SER A 29 -25.28 25.17 -17.26
N ARG A 30 -24.10 25.45 -17.83
CA ARG A 30 -23.94 25.85 -19.25
C ARG A 30 -24.36 24.75 -20.23
N GLY A 31 -24.46 23.50 -19.78
CA GLY A 31 -24.93 22.36 -20.59
C GLY A 31 -23.97 21.93 -21.71
N LEU A 32 -22.68 22.25 -21.56
CA LEU A 32 -21.62 21.85 -22.49
C LEU A 32 -21.12 20.42 -22.19
N ASP A 33 -21.25 19.96 -20.94
CA ASP A 33 -20.88 18.63 -20.46
C ASP A 33 -21.98 17.57 -20.67
N PRO A 34 -21.70 16.27 -20.40
CA PRO A 34 -22.72 15.22 -20.46
C PRO A 34 -23.92 15.46 -19.53
N ALA A 35 -23.72 16.14 -18.41
CA ALA A 35 -24.74 16.49 -17.41
C ALA A 35 -24.69 17.97 -17.03
N VAL A 36 -25.84 18.54 -16.65
CA VAL A 36 -25.97 19.97 -16.25
C VAL A 36 -25.78 20.22 -14.76
N THR A 37 -25.66 19.16 -13.97
CA THR A 37 -25.34 19.20 -12.56
C THR A 37 -23.99 18.54 -12.31
N VAL A 38 -23.36 18.89 -11.20
CA VAL A 38 -22.22 18.13 -10.67
C VAL A 38 -22.70 16.70 -10.39
N GLU A 39 -21.97 15.72 -10.91
CA GLU A 39 -22.34 14.30 -10.79
C GLU A 39 -21.72 13.62 -9.56
N VAL A 40 -20.72 14.25 -8.95
CA VAL A 40 -20.10 13.81 -7.70
C VAL A 40 -21.07 14.09 -6.55
N THR A 41 -21.44 13.06 -5.80
CA THR A 41 -22.34 13.20 -4.65
C THR A 41 -21.52 13.48 -3.40
N LEU A 42 -21.87 14.55 -2.70
CA LEU A 42 -21.27 14.91 -1.43
C LEU A 42 -21.86 14.04 -0.32
N ALA A 43 -21.03 13.50 0.56
CA ALA A 43 -21.46 12.75 1.73
C ALA A 43 -20.74 13.24 2.98
N LYS A 44 -21.49 13.45 4.06
CA LYS A 44 -20.94 13.88 5.35
C LYS A 44 -20.47 12.72 6.23
N ASP A 45 -21.17 11.61 6.16
CA ASP A 45 -20.99 10.45 7.03
C ASP A 45 -21.23 9.13 6.27
N LEU A 46 -20.97 8.02 6.95
CA LEU A 46 -21.22 6.66 6.47
C LEU A 46 -22.64 6.49 5.96
N ALA A 47 -23.60 7.01 6.69
CA ALA A 47 -25.01 6.82 6.40
C ALA A 47 -25.39 7.47 5.06
N GLU A 48 -24.94 8.70 4.81
CA GLU A 48 -25.09 9.39 3.53
C GLU A 48 -24.28 8.75 2.41
N ARG A 49 -23.11 8.16 2.69
CA ARG A 49 -22.37 7.38 1.67
C ARG A 49 -23.20 6.18 1.21
N VAL A 50 -23.78 5.43 2.14
CA VAL A 50 -24.60 4.25 1.84
C VAL A 50 -25.89 4.65 1.11
N GLU A 51 -26.61 5.68 1.59
CA GLU A 51 -27.82 6.19 0.93
C GLU A 51 -27.51 6.76 -0.46
N GLY A 52 -26.43 7.53 -0.62
CA GLY A 52 -26.01 8.08 -1.90
C GLY A 52 -25.64 7.00 -2.93
N ALA A 53 -25.02 5.90 -2.47
CA ALA A 53 -24.67 4.77 -3.32
C ALA A 53 -25.90 3.96 -3.78
N LEU A 54 -26.84 3.69 -2.87
CA LEU A 54 -27.98 2.78 -3.12
C LEU A 54 -29.28 3.49 -3.51
N LYS A 55 -29.36 4.79 -3.26
CA LYS A 55 -30.51 5.66 -3.53
C LYS A 55 -31.82 5.19 -2.87
N LEU A 56 -31.72 4.64 -1.66
CA LEU A 56 -32.85 4.23 -0.82
C LEU A 56 -33.19 5.35 0.16
N THR A 57 -34.32 6.02 -0.05
CA THR A 57 -34.69 7.22 0.71
C THR A 57 -34.94 6.91 2.18
N GLY A 58 -34.37 7.70 3.08
CA GLY A 58 -34.56 7.57 4.53
C GLY A 58 -33.62 6.55 5.19
N LEU A 59 -32.78 5.87 4.41
CA LEU A 59 -31.83 4.88 4.90
C LEU A 59 -30.77 5.51 5.80
N ALA A 60 -30.23 6.69 5.45
CA ALA A 60 -29.17 7.30 6.25
C ALA A 60 -29.65 7.63 7.67
N LYS A 61 -30.86 8.18 7.80
CA LYS A 61 -31.46 8.48 9.12
C LYS A 61 -31.48 7.24 10.00
N ARG A 62 -31.93 6.11 9.46
CA ARG A 62 -32.03 4.86 10.23
C ARG A 62 -30.68 4.26 10.58
N ILE A 63 -29.70 4.31 9.67
CA ILE A 63 -28.33 3.85 9.95
C ILE A 63 -27.73 4.64 11.12
N ARG A 64 -27.91 5.97 11.16
CA ARG A 64 -27.43 6.80 12.28
C ARG A 64 -28.05 6.42 13.61
N GLU A 65 -29.37 6.21 13.64
CA GLU A 65 -30.09 5.78 14.84
C GLU A 65 -29.53 4.46 15.39
N LEU A 66 -29.26 3.49 14.50
CA LEU A 66 -28.75 2.18 14.89
C LEU A 66 -27.30 2.25 15.36
N LEU A 67 -26.42 2.94 14.63
CA LEU A 67 -25.01 3.09 15.02
C LEU A 67 -24.83 3.78 16.37
N GLY A 68 -25.78 4.60 16.81
CA GLY A 68 -25.78 5.18 18.16
C GLY A 68 -26.15 4.21 19.28
N SER A 69 -26.56 2.97 18.97
CA SER A 69 -27.07 2.00 19.95
C SER A 69 -26.44 0.61 19.84
N ILE A 70 -26.05 0.20 18.64
CA ILE A 70 -25.51 -1.13 18.32
C ILE A 70 -24.31 -1.00 17.38
N ASP A 71 -23.49 -2.04 17.31
CA ASP A 71 -22.28 -2.00 16.50
C ASP A 71 -22.58 -1.99 14.98
N ARG A 72 -21.54 -1.73 14.17
CA ARG A 72 -21.63 -1.66 12.70
C ARG A 72 -22.13 -2.96 12.07
N VAL A 73 -21.73 -4.12 12.60
CA VAL A 73 -22.12 -5.42 12.05
C VAL A 73 -23.59 -5.71 12.37
N GLN A 74 -23.99 -5.55 13.63
CA GLN A 74 -25.38 -5.65 14.08
C GLN A 74 -26.29 -4.68 13.31
N THR A 75 -25.83 -3.45 13.07
CA THR A 75 -26.52 -2.48 12.23
C THR A 75 -26.77 -3.02 10.82
N ALA A 76 -25.77 -3.65 10.20
CA ALA A 76 -25.93 -4.25 8.86
C ALA A 76 -27.01 -5.35 8.85
N PHE A 77 -27.02 -6.24 9.84
CA PHE A 77 -28.06 -7.28 9.96
C PHE A 77 -29.44 -6.69 10.21
N LYS A 78 -29.56 -5.68 11.08
CA LYS A 78 -30.86 -5.06 11.39
C LYS A 78 -31.45 -4.31 10.21
N ILE A 79 -30.62 -3.60 9.44
CA ILE A 79 -31.06 -2.93 8.22
C ILE A 79 -31.52 -3.94 7.16
N VAL A 80 -30.84 -5.08 7.02
CA VAL A 80 -31.28 -6.17 6.12
C VAL A 80 -32.67 -6.67 6.50
N GLU A 81 -32.90 -6.92 7.79
CA GLU A 81 -34.22 -7.31 8.32
C GLU A 81 -35.30 -6.28 7.96
N GLU A 82 -35.02 -4.99 8.20
CA GLU A 82 -35.96 -3.90 7.91
C GLU A 82 -36.23 -3.72 6.40
N ILE A 83 -35.26 -3.99 5.52
CA ILE A 83 -35.44 -3.99 4.06
C ILE A 83 -36.34 -5.16 3.63
N ILE A 84 -36.13 -6.36 4.17
CA ILE A 84 -36.93 -7.54 3.84
C ILE A 84 -38.39 -7.36 4.31
N TYR A 85 -38.60 -6.73 5.47
CA TYR A 85 -39.95 -6.42 5.97
C TYR A 85 -40.60 -5.19 5.31
N GLY A 86 -39.98 -4.58 4.29
CA GLY A 86 -40.60 -3.56 3.45
C GLY A 86 -40.55 -2.12 4.02
N LYS A 87 -39.77 -1.85 5.08
CA LYS A 87 -39.70 -0.52 5.70
C LYS A 87 -39.21 0.58 4.75
N PHE A 88 -38.41 0.21 3.74
CA PHE A 88 -37.83 1.13 2.76
C PHE A 88 -38.48 1.01 1.36
N GLY A 89 -39.67 0.42 1.30
CA GLY A 89 -40.42 0.17 0.07
C GLY A 89 -40.74 -1.32 -0.11
N GLU A 90 -41.79 -1.61 -0.86
CA GLU A 90 -42.18 -2.97 -1.22
C GLU A 90 -41.40 -3.44 -2.46
N PHE A 91 -40.73 -4.59 -2.34
CA PHE A 91 -39.94 -5.19 -3.40
C PHE A 91 -40.27 -6.69 -3.50
N THR A 92 -39.98 -7.30 -4.65
CA THR A 92 -40.00 -8.77 -4.75
C THR A 92 -38.93 -9.37 -3.85
N ASP A 93 -39.12 -10.61 -3.37
CA ASP A 93 -38.17 -11.27 -2.47
C ASP A 93 -36.72 -11.26 -3.01
N GLU A 94 -36.53 -11.54 -4.30
CA GLU A 94 -35.20 -11.48 -4.94
C GLU A 94 -34.61 -10.07 -4.87
N ARG A 95 -35.43 -9.04 -5.12
CA ARG A 95 -34.97 -7.64 -5.12
C ARG A 95 -34.74 -7.12 -3.71
N ALA A 96 -35.56 -7.49 -2.75
CA ALA A 96 -35.38 -7.20 -1.33
C ALA A 96 -34.08 -7.84 -0.81
N ALA A 97 -33.84 -9.12 -1.12
CA ALA A 97 -32.59 -9.80 -0.76
C ALA A 97 -31.36 -9.17 -1.44
N GLU A 98 -31.47 -8.79 -2.71
CA GLU A 98 -30.39 -8.08 -3.40
C GLU A 98 -30.08 -6.73 -2.75
N LEU A 99 -31.09 -5.90 -2.51
CA LEU A 99 -30.93 -4.60 -1.86
C LEU A 99 -30.42 -4.75 -0.42
N GLY A 100 -30.94 -5.72 0.33
CA GLY A 100 -30.47 -6.06 1.67
C GLY A 100 -28.99 -6.38 1.67
N LEU A 101 -28.55 -7.32 0.83
CA LEU A 101 -27.14 -7.72 0.77
C LEU A 101 -26.21 -6.58 0.34
N ARG A 102 -26.62 -5.79 -0.66
CA ARG A 102 -25.87 -4.61 -1.10
C ARG A 102 -25.78 -3.56 0.02
N THR A 103 -26.86 -3.35 0.76
CA THR A 103 -26.88 -2.39 1.89
C THR A 103 -26.00 -2.85 3.03
N ALA A 104 -26.12 -4.11 3.44
CA ALA A 104 -25.24 -4.70 4.43
C ALA A 104 -23.77 -4.59 4.03
N LEU A 105 -23.44 -4.99 2.81
CA LEU A 105 -22.05 -4.91 2.34
C LEU A 105 -21.56 -3.46 2.30
N ALA A 106 -22.40 -2.49 1.93
CA ALA A 106 -22.03 -1.08 1.94
C ALA A 106 -21.78 -0.57 3.37
N ILE A 107 -22.58 -0.97 4.36
CA ILE A 107 -22.35 -0.62 5.78
C ILE A 107 -21.03 -1.24 6.27
N LEU A 108 -20.82 -2.53 5.98
CA LEU A 108 -19.61 -3.27 6.38
C LEU A 108 -18.34 -2.73 5.70
N THR A 109 -18.45 -2.17 4.49
CA THR A 109 -17.30 -1.60 3.74
C THR A 109 -17.26 -0.08 3.79
N GLU A 110 -17.93 0.52 4.77
CA GLU A 110 -17.96 1.97 5.07
C GLU A 110 -18.50 2.86 3.93
N GLY A 111 -19.15 2.27 2.91
CA GLY A 111 -19.63 2.97 1.73
C GLY A 111 -18.52 3.47 0.79
N ILE A 112 -17.29 2.95 0.93
CA ILE A 112 -16.10 3.43 0.19
C ILE A 112 -15.80 2.58 -1.05
N THR A 113 -15.98 1.25 -0.93
CA THR A 113 -15.58 0.28 -1.95
C THR A 113 -16.66 0.06 -3.00
N ALA A 114 -16.30 -0.22 -4.26
CA ALA A 114 -17.27 -0.54 -5.32
C ALA A 114 -17.96 -1.91 -5.17
N SER A 115 -17.54 -2.74 -4.22
CA SER A 115 -18.07 -4.10 -4.03
C SER A 115 -19.59 -4.18 -3.81
N PRO A 116 -20.28 -3.29 -3.09
CA PRO A 116 -21.74 -3.33 -2.96
C PRO A 116 -22.47 -3.11 -4.29
N LEU A 117 -21.92 -2.26 -5.17
CA LEU A 117 -22.57 -1.91 -6.43
C LEU A 117 -22.17 -2.83 -7.60
N GLU A 118 -20.90 -3.20 -7.66
CA GLU A 118 -20.33 -3.95 -8.79
C GLU A 118 -19.86 -5.37 -8.44
N GLY A 119 -19.69 -5.69 -7.15
CA GLY A 119 -19.23 -7.00 -6.68
C GLY A 119 -20.37 -8.02 -6.52
N ILE A 120 -21.56 -7.56 -6.15
CA ILE A 120 -22.79 -8.35 -6.17
C ILE A 120 -23.49 -8.09 -7.51
N ASP A 121 -23.52 -9.11 -8.37
CA ASP A 121 -24.20 -9.02 -9.66
C ASP A 121 -25.71 -9.06 -9.48
N SER A 122 -26.21 -10.11 -8.81
CA SER A 122 -27.62 -10.33 -8.50
C SER A 122 -27.79 -11.34 -7.36
N VAL A 123 -29.00 -11.38 -6.78
CA VAL A 123 -29.44 -12.43 -5.84
C VAL A 123 -30.68 -13.10 -6.42
N LYS A 124 -30.73 -14.43 -6.38
CA LYS A 124 -31.77 -15.24 -7.02
C LYS A 124 -32.33 -16.30 -6.09
N ILE A 125 -33.60 -16.65 -6.28
CA ILE A 125 -34.23 -17.78 -5.61
C ILE A 125 -34.29 -18.95 -6.59
N LYS A 126 -33.64 -20.05 -6.25
CA LYS A 126 -33.50 -21.25 -7.11
C LYS A 126 -34.11 -22.46 -6.42
N LYS A 127 -34.24 -23.56 -7.17
CA LYS A 127 -34.80 -24.84 -6.69
C LYS A 127 -33.71 -25.89 -6.50
N ASN A 128 -33.71 -26.55 -5.35
CA ASN A 128 -32.95 -27.77 -5.10
C ASN A 128 -33.53 -28.92 -5.92
N PHE A 129 -32.80 -30.04 -6.00
CA PHE A 129 -33.27 -31.24 -6.71
C PHE A 129 -34.50 -31.89 -6.07
N ASP A 130 -34.75 -31.64 -4.78
CA ASP A 130 -35.96 -32.04 -4.06
C ASP A 130 -37.14 -31.05 -4.23
N GLY A 131 -36.96 -29.99 -5.01
CA GLY A 131 -37.97 -28.97 -5.28
C GLY A 131 -38.03 -27.80 -4.28
N THR A 132 -37.29 -27.88 -3.16
CA THR A 132 -37.23 -26.81 -2.16
C THR A 132 -36.56 -25.55 -2.70
N LEU A 133 -37.02 -24.37 -2.27
CA LEU A 133 -36.46 -23.08 -2.71
C LEU A 133 -35.30 -22.67 -1.82
N TYR A 134 -34.22 -22.15 -2.40
CA TYR A 134 -33.04 -21.67 -1.69
C TYR A 134 -32.49 -20.38 -2.32
N LEU A 135 -31.60 -19.69 -1.59
CA LEU A 135 -30.98 -18.43 -2.03
C LEU A 135 -29.64 -18.65 -2.74
N ALA A 136 -29.44 -18.01 -3.89
CA ALA A 136 -28.19 -18.00 -4.65
C ALA A 136 -27.67 -16.58 -4.85
N ILE A 137 -26.38 -16.37 -4.57
CA ILE A 137 -25.73 -15.06 -4.68
C ILE A 137 -24.74 -15.11 -5.84
N TYR A 138 -24.93 -14.20 -6.81
CA TYR A 138 -24.07 -14.09 -7.98
C TYR A 138 -23.01 -13.01 -7.73
N TYR A 139 -21.77 -13.43 -7.58
CA TYR A 139 -20.62 -12.53 -7.41
C TYR A 139 -19.94 -12.22 -8.75
N ALA A 140 -19.35 -11.03 -8.81
CA ALA A 140 -18.49 -10.57 -9.91
C ALA A 140 -17.07 -10.27 -9.40
N GLY A 141 -16.11 -10.18 -10.31
CA GLY A 141 -14.70 -9.91 -9.97
C GLY A 141 -14.44 -8.71 -9.03
N PRO A 142 -15.19 -7.59 -9.12
CA PRO A 142 -15.06 -6.45 -8.21
C PRO A 142 -15.25 -6.75 -6.71
N ILE A 143 -15.85 -7.90 -6.34
CA ILE A 143 -16.02 -8.31 -4.94
C ILE A 143 -14.70 -8.38 -4.17
N ARG A 144 -13.57 -8.57 -4.88
CA ARG A 144 -12.21 -8.54 -4.32
C ARG A 144 -11.94 -7.31 -3.45
N SER A 145 -12.54 -6.17 -3.79
CA SER A 145 -12.35 -4.89 -3.09
C SER A 145 -12.98 -4.81 -1.69
N ALA A 146 -13.92 -5.70 -1.35
CA ALA A 146 -14.60 -5.65 -0.06
C ALA A 146 -13.66 -5.96 1.13
N GLY A 147 -12.63 -6.78 0.90
CA GLY A 147 -11.89 -7.48 1.96
C GLY A 147 -12.41 -8.91 2.15
N GLY A 148 -11.56 -9.80 2.70
CA GLY A 148 -11.90 -11.21 2.89
C GLY A 148 -12.98 -11.42 3.96
N THR A 149 -12.93 -10.65 5.05
CA THR A 149 -13.91 -10.77 6.14
C THR A 149 -15.30 -10.36 5.65
N GLU A 150 -15.40 -9.23 4.96
CA GLU A 150 -16.64 -8.70 4.40
C GLU A 150 -17.19 -9.63 3.31
N GLN A 151 -16.32 -10.21 2.47
CA GLN A 151 -16.70 -11.28 1.53
C GLN A 151 -17.34 -12.46 2.24
N GLY A 152 -16.74 -12.98 3.30
CA GLY A 152 -17.32 -14.09 4.06
C GLY A 152 -18.65 -13.72 4.72
N LEU A 153 -18.74 -12.52 5.30
CA LEU A 153 -19.98 -12.02 5.91
C LEU A 153 -21.14 -11.91 4.94
N THR A 154 -20.90 -11.65 3.64
CA THR A 154 -22.00 -11.67 2.64
C THR A 154 -22.67 -13.04 2.53
N VAL A 155 -21.96 -14.13 2.78
CA VAL A 155 -22.54 -15.49 2.80
C VAL A 155 -23.36 -15.71 4.07
N ILE A 156 -22.87 -15.23 5.22
CA ILE A 156 -23.59 -15.30 6.51
C ILE A 156 -24.89 -14.49 6.44
N ILE A 157 -24.82 -13.28 5.88
CA ILE A 157 -26.00 -12.43 5.68
C ILE A 157 -26.95 -13.06 4.66
N GLY A 158 -26.42 -13.70 3.61
CA GLY A 158 -27.19 -14.56 2.71
C GLY A 158 -28.02 -15.60 3.46
N ASP A 159 -27.38 -16.31 4.40
CA ASP A 159 -28.05 -17.31 5.24
C ASP A 159 -29.14 -16.70 6.13
N TYR A 160 -28.84 -15.54 6.74
CA TYR A 160 -29.81 -14.82 7.55
C TYR A 160 -31.03 -14.37 6.73
N MET A 161 -30.83 -13.79 5.54
CA MET A 161 -31.91 -13.39 4.64
C MET A 161 -32.77 -14.56 4.18
N ARG A 162 -32.17 -15.72 3.86
CA ARG A 162 -32.95 -16.89 3.44
C ARG A 162 -33.89 -17.36 4.55
N ASN A 163 -33.50 -17.25 5.82
CA ASN A 163 -34.34 -17.61 6.96
C ASN A 163 -35.51 -16.62 7.10
N LEU A 164 -35.25 -15.32 6.96
CA LEU A 164 -36.30 -14.28 6.98
C LEU A 164 -37.33 -14.49 5.86
N LEU A 165 -36.87 -14.91 4.67
CA LEU A 165 -37.70 -15.23 3.51
C LEU A 165 -38.29 -16.65 3.55
N LYS A 166 -38.08 -17.42 4.63
CA LYS A 166 -38.57 -18.80 4.81
C LYS A 166 -38.13 -19.76 3.68
N LEU A 167 -36.91 -19.59 3.19
CA LEU A 167 -36.29 -20.45 2.19
C LEU A 167 -35.47 -21.58 2.85
N ASP A 168 -35.43 -22.74 2.20
CA ASP A 168 -34.63 -23.88 2.63
C ASP A 168 -33.13 -23.65 2.35
N ARG A 169 -32.30 -24.52 2.92
CA ARG A 169 -30.85 -24.54 2.73
C ARG A 169 -30.50 -24.98 1.30
N TYR A 170 -29.42 -24.43 0.75
CA TYR A 170 -28.78 -24.96 -0.43
C TYR A 170 -28.26 -26.39 -0.20
N LYS A 171 -28.63 -27.31 -1.09
CA LYS A 171 -28.21 -28.72 -1.05
C LYS A 171 -27.29 -28.99 -2.27
N PRO A 172 -25.96 -28.83 -2.14
CA PRO A 172 -25.03 -29.07 -3.25
C PRO A 172 -24.97 -30.54 -3.64
N VAL A 173 -24.64 -30.83 -4.91
CA VAL A 173 -24.26 -32.18 -5.35
C VAL A 173 -22.76 -32.29 -5.61
N SER A 174 -22.20 -33.50 -5.54
CA SER A 174 -20.75 -33.75 -5.71
C SER A 174 -20.18 -33.13 -6.98
N VAL A 175 -20.90 -33.22 -8.09
CA VAL A 175 -20.49 -32.68 -9.40
C VAL A 175 -20.33 -31.15 -9.36
N GLU A 176 -21.16 -30.44 -8.59
CA GLU A 176 -21.08 -28.98 -8.44
C GLU A 176 -19.89 -28.57 -7.56
N ILE A 177 -19.53 -29.39 -6.57
CA ILE A 177 -18.37 -29.19 -5.70
C ILE A 177 -17.07 -29.39 -6.48
N GLU A 178 -16.95 -30.51 -7.19
CA GLU A 178 -15.76 -30.78 -8.02
C GLU A 178 -15.63 -29.76 -9.16
N ARG A 179 -16.75 -29.27 -9.72
CA ARG A 179 -16.75 -28.13 -10.63
C ARG A 179 -16.12 -26.88 -10.00
N PHE A 180 -16.49 -26.55 -8.76
CA PHE A 180 -15.94 -25.38 -8.07
C PHE A 180 -14.43 -25.51 -7.82
N ILE A 181 -13.97 -26.70 -7.43
CA ILE A 181 -12.55 -27.01 -7.22
C ILE A 181 -11.77 -26.94 -8.55
N GLU A 182 -12.32 -27.50 -9.63
CA GLU A 182 -11.73 -27.39 -10.98
C GLU A 182 -11.55 -25.93 -11.40
N GLU A 183 -12.58 -25.09 -11.17
CA GLU A 183 -12.50 -23.65 -11.44
C GLU A 183 -11.42 -22.98 -10.59
N LEU A 184 -11.35 -23.27 -9.29
CA LEU A 184 -10.37 -22.71 -8.37
C LEU A 184 -8.94 -23.03 -8.79
N ARG A 185 -8.66 -24.30 -9.11
CA ARG A 185 -7.33 -24.74 -9.56
C ARG A 185 -6.99 -24.22 -10.94
N THR A 186 -7.97 -24.05 -11.82
CA THR A 186 -7.77 -23.43 -13.14
C THR A 186 -7.42 -21.94 -12.99
N TYR A 187 -8.13 -21.25 -12.09
CA TYR A 187 -7.90 -19.85 -11.77
C TYR A 187 -6.50 -19.62 -11.18
N GLU A 188 -6.10 -20.44 -10.22
CA GLU A 188 -4.79 -20.38 -9.57
C GLU A 188 -3.64 -20.63 -10.56
N ARG A 189 -3.82 -21.59 -11.48
CA ARG A 189 -2.80 -21.95 -12.49
C ARG A 189 -2.67 -20.92 -13.61
N SER A 190 -3.77 -20.27 -14.02
CA SER A 190 -3.82 -19.56 -15.30
C SER A 190 -4.17 -18.07 -15.20
N ILE A 191 -4.78 -17.62 -14.09
CA ILE A 191 -5.32 -16.26 -13.96
C ILE A 191 -4.60 -15.49 -12.85
N SER A 192 -4.74 -15.93 -11.60
CA SER A 192 -4.20 -15.23 -10.43
C SER A 192 -4.10 -16.18 -9.26
N ARG A 193 -3.07 -15.99 -8.43
CA ARG A 193 -3.02 -16.62 -7.11
C ARG A 193 -4.07 -16.00 -6.17
N PHE A 194 -4.53 -16.80 -5.24
CA PHE A 194 -5.34 -16.37 -4.10
C PHE A 194 -4.46 -15.87 -2.95
N GLN A 195 -5.05 -15.29 -1.91
CA GLN A 195 -4.30 -14.89 -0.71
C GLN A 195 -3.83 -16.10 0.11
N TYR A 196 -4.60 -17.19 0.04
CA TYR A 196 -4.37 -18.45 0.74
C TYR A 196 -4.39 -19.58 -0.27
N HIS A 197 -3.44 -20.50 -0.18
CA HIS A 197 -3.54 -21.79 -0.87
C HIS A 197 -4.27 -22.74 0.07
N VAL A 198 -5.51 -23.09 -0.28
CA VAL A 198 -6.36 -23.98 0.52
C VAL A 198 -6.32 -25.37 -0.09
N ASN A 199 -6.24 -26.43 0.72
CA ASN A 199 -6.32 -27.82 0.25
C ASN A 199 -7.73 -28.15 -0.30
N ASP A 200 -7.81 -29.02 -1.32
CA ASP A 200 -9.07 -29.50 -1.90
C ASP A 200 -10.01 -30.12 -0.84
N ASP A 201 -9.49 -30.83 0.16
CA ASP A 201 -10.34 -31.47 1.18
C ASP A 201 -11.02 -30.46 2.10
N VAL A 202 -10.32 -29.37 2.44
CA VAL A 202 -10.90 -28.25 3.18
C VAL A 202 -11.97 -27.56 2.32
N LEU A 203 -11.72 -27.38 1.02
CA LEU A 203 -12.72 -26.81 0.10
C LEU A 203 -13.96 -27.71 0.01
N ARG A 204 -13.81 -29.04 -0.10
CA ARG A 204 -14.93 -29.98 -0.06
C ARG A 204 -15.71 -29.87 1.25
N TYR A 205 -15.00 -29.85 2.38
CA TYR A 205 -15.59 -29.72 3.72
C TYR A 205 -16.50 -28.49 3.83
N VAL A 206 -15.99 -27.34 3.35
CA VAL A 206 -16.70 -26.05 3.34
C VAL A 206 -17.88 -26.07 2.36
N LEU A 207 -17.65 -26.45 1.10
CA LEU A 207 -18.67 -26.37 0.04
C LEU A 207 -19.90 -27.24 0.36
N TRP A 208 -19.71 -28.40 0.99
CA TRP A 208 -20.81 -29.26 1.46
C TRP A 208 -21.71 -28.62 2.51
N ARG A 209 -21.18 -27.65 3.27
CA ARG A 209 -21.85 -27.04 4.43
C ARG A 209 -22.34 -25.62 4.15
N LEU A 210 -22.25 -25.12 2.92
CA LEU A 210 -22.76 -23.78 2.61
C LEU A 210 -24.30 -23.79 2.60
N PRO A 211 -24.96 -22.89 3.37
CA PRO A 211 -26.41 -22.85 3.41
C PRO A 211 -27.05 -22.07 2.27
N VAL A 212 -26.25 -21.30 1.52
CA VAL A 212 -26.64 -20.56 0.32
C VAL A 212 -25.68 -20.88 -0.81
N GLU A 213 -26.15 -20.80 -2.06
CA GLU A 213 -25.29 -21.04 -3.22
C GLU A 213 -24.40 -19.83 -3.48
N VAL A 214 -23.08 -20.02 -3.35
CA VAL A 214 -22.07 -19.02 -3.74
C VAL A 214 -21.70 -19.27 -5.21
N THR A 215 -22.27 -18.46 -6.10
CA THR A 215 -22.09 -18.56 -7.56
C THR A 215 -21.73 -17.20 -8.17
N GLY A 216 -21.75 -17.07 -9.49
CA GLY A 216 -21.38 -15.81 -10.13
C GLY A 216 -21.40 -15.86 -11.64
N ILE A 217 -21.21 -14.68 -12.23
CA ILE A 217 -21.05 -14.53 -13.68
C ILE A 217 -19.67 -15.04 -14.12
N ALA A 218 -19.55 -15.37 -15.41
CA ALA A 218 -18.25 -15.64 -16.01
C ALA A 218 -17.35 -14.40 -15.92
N THR A 219 -16.29 -14.46 -15.12
CA THR A 219 -15.34 -13.36 -15.00
C THR A 219 -14.22 -13.47 -16.01
N ASP A 220 -13.85 -14.70 -16.37
CA ASP A 220 -12.70 -15.01 -17.21
C ASP A 220 -13.11 -15.96 -18.33
N PRO A 221 -12.61 -15.79 -19.56
CA PRO A 221 -13.02 -16.59 -20.72
C PRO A 221 -12.45 -18.02 -20.73
N LEU A 222 -11.86 -18.47 -19.63
CA LEU A 222 -11.36 -19.84 -19.50
C LEU A 222 -12.52 -20.77 -19.17
N GLU A 223 -12.69 -21.80 -19.97
CA GLU A 223 -13.72 -22.81 -19.75
C GLU A 223 -13.21 -23.98 -18.93
N VAL A 224 -14.10 -24.58 -18.14
CA VAL A 224 -13.85 -25.87 -17.50
C VAL A 224 -13.92 -27.01 -18.50
N THR A 225 -13.21 -28.08 -18.18
CA THR A 225 -13.03 -29.25 -19.05
C THR A 225 -13.91 -30.42 -18.63
N GLY A 226 -13.94 -30.76 -17.34
CA GLY A 226 -14.66 -31.93 -16.84
C GLY A 226 -16.14 -31.66 -16.62
N HIS A 227 -16.45 -30.65 -15.80
CA HIS A 227 -17.79 -30.50 -15.22
C HIS A 227 -18.65 -29.46 -15.96
N ARG A 228 -19.01 -29.71 -17.21
CA ARG A 228 -19.74 -28.75 -18.08
C ARG A 228 -21.27 -28.90 -18.00
N ASN A 229 -21.98 -27.83 -18.35
CA ASN A 229 -23.44 -27.78 -18.55
C ASN A 229 -24.27 -28.26 -17.34
N LEU A 230 -23.86 -27.90 -16.13
CA LEU A 230 -24.61 -28.25 -14.92
C LEU A 230 -25.91 -27.46 -14.85
N ARG A 231 -27.02 -28.13 -14.48
CA ARG A 231 -28.38 -27.56 -14.51
C ARG A 231 -28.51 -26.23 -13.77
N ARG A 232 -27.79 -26.06 -12.67
CA ARG A 232 -27.82 -24.86 -11.81
C ARG A 232 -26.68 -23.88 -12.10
N ILE A 233 -25.78 -24.15 -13.05
CA ILE A 233 -24.65 -23.26 -13.37
C ILE A 233 -24.75 -22.86 -14.84
N GLU A 234 -25.06 -21.59 -15.09
CA GLU A 234 -25.44 -21.05 -16.40
C GLU A 234 -24.24 -20.82 -17.33
N THR A 235 -23.02 -21.07 -16.85
CA THR A 235 -21.79 -20.86 -17.61
C THR A 235 -20.82 -22.03 -17.46
N ASN A 236 -20.02 -22.26 -18.50
CA ASN A 236 -18.87 -23.18 -18.46
C ASN A 236 -17.56 -22.45 -18.19
N ALA A 237 -17.58 -21.13 -18.04
CA ALA A 237 -16.41 -20.33 -17.76
C ALA A 237 -16.15 -20.19 -16.26
N VAL A 238 -14.92 -19.81 -15.90
CA VAL A 238 -14.48 -19.61 -14.52
C VAL A 238 -15.18 -18.40 -13.86
N ARG A 239 -15.69 -18.60 -12.64
CA ARG A 239 -16.44 -17.61 -11.84
C ARG A 239 -15.59 -17.03 -10.71
N GLY A 240 -14.57 -16.25 -11.06
CA GLY A 240 -13.55 -15.74 -10.14
C GLY A 240 -14.08 -14.96 -8.92
N GLY A 241 -15.25 -14.31 -9.02
CA GLY A 241 -15.89 -13.66 -7.88
C GLY A 241 -16.29 -14.65 -6.79
N ALA A 242 -16.98 -15.73 -7.17
CA ALA A 242 -17.42 -16.79 -6.26
C ALA A 242 -16.21 -17.50 -5.60
N LEU A 243 -15.19 -17.80 -6.40
CA LEU A 243 -13.97 -18.45 -5.93
C LEU A 243 -13.28 -17.65 -4.80
N ARG A 244 -13.24 -16.33 -4.91
CA ARG A 244 -12.64 -15.45 -3.88
C ARG A 244 -13.44 -15.43 -2.59
N VAL A 245 -14.77 -15.34 -2.70
CA VAL A 245 -15.65 -15.34 -1.51
C VAL A 245 -15.47 -16.61 -0.68
N ILE A 246 -15.28 -17.77 -1.32
CA ILE A 246 -14.99 -19.01 -0.60
C ILE A 246 -13.54 -19.05 -0.11
N ASN A 247 -12.56 -18.87 -0.99
CA ASN A 247 -11.16 -19.09 -0.66
C ASN A 247 -10.55 -18.00 0.22
N ASP A 248 -10.65 -16.74 -0.20
CA ASP A 248 -10.09 -15.59 0.52
C ASP A 248 -11.02 -15.13 1.67
N GLY A 249 -12.32 -15.43 1.56
CA GLY A 249 -13.35 -15.05 2.53
C GLY A 249 -13.65 -16.13 3.57
N ILE A 250 -14.54 -17.07 3.27
CA ILE A 250 -15.00 -18.09 4.23
C ILE A 250 -13.84 -18.90 4.82
N VAL A 251 -12.99 -19.48 3.97
CA VAL A 251 -11.86 -20.29 4.45
C VAL A 251 -10.77 -19.40 5.03
N GLY A 252 -10.32 -18.40 4.28
CA GLY A 252 -9.21 -17.52 4.69
C GLY A 252 -9.47 -16.70 5.96
N LYS A 253 -10.74 -16.48 6.34
CA LYS A 253 -11.16 -15.69 7.52
C LYS A 253 -12.10 -16.45 8.45
N ALA A 254 -12.10 -17.79 8.42
CA ALA A 254 -13.00 -18.65 9.19
C ALA A 254 -13.10 -18.25 10.68
N ASN A 255 -11.97 -18.04 11.36
CA ASN A 255 -11.95 -17.65 12.77
C ASN A 255 -12.56 -16.28 13.06
N LYS A 256 -12.27 -15.27 12.22
CA LYS A 256 -12.82 -13.92 12.41
C LYS A 256 -14.33 -13.93 12.18
N ILE A 257 -14.78 -14.68 11.17
CA ILE A 257 -16.22 -14.87 10.88
C ILE A 257 -16.90 -15.64 12.01
N TRP A 258 -16.29 -16.71 12.53
CA TRP A 258 -16.83 -17.47 13.65
C TRP A 258 -17.05 -16.61 14.90
N LYS A 259 -16.09 -15.74 15.25
CA LYS A 259 -16.24 -14.79 16.37
C LYS A 259 -17.48 -13.89 16.20
N ILE A 260 -17.69 -13.36 14.99
CA ILE A 260 -18.84 -12.52 14.70
C ILE A 260 -20.16 -13.31 14.76
N VAL A 261 -20.20 -14.49 14.12
CA VAL A 261 -21.36 -15.39 14.12
C VAL A 261 -21.79 -15.77 15.54
N SER A 262 -20.81 -16.11 16.39
CA SER A 262 -21.06 -16.48 17.80
C SER A 262 -21.53 -15.30 18.65
N GLN A 263 -20.98 -14.10 18.44
CA GLN A 263 -21.46 -12.87 19.09
C GLN A 263 -22.90 -12.52 18.69
N LEU A 264 -23.28 -12.77 17.44
CA LEU A 264 -24.64 -12.56 16.94
C LEU A 264 -25.63 -13.68 17.30
N GLY A 265 -25.16 -14.78 17.91
CA GLY A 265 -26.00 -15.92 18.26
C GLY A 265 -26.57 -16.68 17.05
N LEU A 266 -25.88 -16.67 15.91
CA LEU A 266 -26.34 -17.35 14.69
C LEU A 266 -25.99 -18.85 14.71
N GLU A 267 -27.01 -19.70 14.57
CA GLU A 267 -26.85 -21.17 14.55
C GLU A 267 -26.41 -21.70 13.16
N GLY A 268 -25.91 -22.94 13.11
CA GLY A 268 -25.57 -23.63 11.84
C GLY A 268 -24.16 -23.42 11.28
N TRP A 269 -23.33 -22.63 11.97
CA TRP A 269 -21.97 -22.24 11.54
C TRP A 269 -20.84 -22.72 12.45
N SER A 270 -21.12 -23.62 13.40
CA SER A 270 -20.13 -24.16 14.35
C SER A 270 -18.93 -24.84 13.70
N TRP A 271 -19.13 -25.39 12.50
CA TRP A 271 -18.10 -26.06 11.68
C TRP A 271 -16.97 -25.13 11.20
N LEU A 272 -17.14 -23.80 11.27
CA LEU A 272 -16.07 -22.85 10.95
C LEU A 272 -14.87 -22.98 11.89
N LYS A 273 -15.07 -23.47 13.12
CA LYS A 273 -14.00 -23.71 14.11
C LYS A 273 -13.00 -24.78 13.67
N ASP A 274 -13.46 -25.72 12.85
CA ASP A 274 -12.67 -26.88 12.46
C ASP A 274 -11.74 -26.58 11.27
N ILE A 275 -11.85 -25.38 10.69
CA ILE A 275 -11.02 -24.94 9.56
C ILE A 275 -9.70 -24.42 10.10
N LYS A 276 -8.70 -25.29 10.18
CA LYS A 276 -7.31 -24.88 10.44
C LYS A 276 -6.72 -24.27 9.17
N THR A 277 -6.20 -23.06 9.29
CA THR A 277 -5.40 -22.43 8.22
C THR A 277 -3.93 -22.49 8.61
N ASP A 278 -3.01 -22.66 7.65
CA ASP A 278 -1.55 -22.80 7.84
C ASP A 278 -0.84 -21.62 8.58
N ASN A 279 -1.59 -20.67 9.13
CA ASN A 279 -1.07 -19.57 9.95
C ASN A 279 -1.25 -19.80 11.46
N GLU A 280 -1.89 -20.89 11.90
CA GLU A 280 -2.17 -21.15 13.32
C GLU A 280 -1.15 -22.01 14.06
N ASP A 281 -0.08 -22.46 13.42
CA ASP A 281 1.01 -23.20 14.09
C ASP A 281 1.95 -22.28 14.89
N GLN A 282 1.36 -21.42 15.74
CA GLN A 282 2.07 -20.65 16.75
C GLN A 282 1.38 -20.83 18.11
N SER A 283 1.57 -22.00 18.71
CA SER A 283 1.25 -22.20 20.12
C SER A 283 2.37 -22.95 20.84
N ILE A 284 2.94 -22.27 21.85
CA ILE A 284 3.49 -22.82 23.11
C ILE A 284 4.99 -23.21 23.17
N SER A 285 5.80 -23.02 22.11
CA SER A 285 7.27 -23.11 22.26
C SER A 285 8.07 -22.23 21.29
N GLY A 286 8.35 -20.98 21.67
CA GLY A 286 9.22 -20.05 20.94
C GLY A 286 8.69 -19.59 19.56
N ILE A 287 8.82 -18.30 19.25
CA ILE A 287 8.35 -17.77 17.97
C ILE A 287 9.36 -18.12 16.88
N LYS A 288 9.03 -19.09 16.02
CA LYS A 288 9.92 -19.59 14.96
C LYS A 288 10.20 -18.53 13.87
N PRO A 289 11.37 -18.57 13.21
CA PRO A 289 11.66 -17.75 12.02
C PRO A 289 10.66 -18.02 10.88
N ASN A 290 10.33 -17.00 10.08
CA ASN A 290 9.36 -17.11 8.99
C ASN A 290 9.93 -16.67 7.63
N ASP A 291 10.06 -17.62 6.70
CA ASP A 291 10.70 -17.39 5.41
C ASP A 291 9.73 -16.93 4.31
N LYS A 292 8.43 -16.76 4.62
CA LYS A 292 7.40 -16.42 3.62
C LYS A 292 7.72 -15.13 2.85
N TYR A 293 8.37 -14.16 3.50
CA TYR A 293 8.74 -12.92 2.83
C TYR A 293 9.83 -13.14 1.76
N MET A 294 10.65 -14.20 1.85
CA MET A 294 11.72 -14.52 0.89
C MET A 294 11.28 -15.42 -0.28
N THR A 295 10.07 -15.98 -0.28
CA THR A 295 9.67 -16.99 -1.29
C THR A 295 9.57 -16.42 -2.71
N ASP A 296 9.13 -15.17 -2.86
CA ASP A 296 8.93 -14.51 -4.16
C ASP A 296 10.03 -13.49 -4.46
N ILE A 297 11.31 -13.87 -4.38
CA ILE A 297 12.43 -12.97 -4.75
C ILE A 297 12.35 -12.64 -6.24
N ILE A 298 12.37 -11.34 -6.54
CA ILE A 298 12.36 -10.79 -7.89
C ILE A 298 13.73 -10.19 -8.17
N ALA A 299 14.22 -10.28 -9.41
CA ALA A 299 15.48 -9.64 -9.78
C ALA A 299 15.49 -8.13 -9.48
N GLY A 300 16.53 -7.70 -8.76
CA GLY A 300 16.72 -6.33 -8.30
C GLY A 300 15.84 -5.96 -7.11
N ARG A 301 15.48 -6.94 -6.28
CA ARG A 301 14.84 -6.76 -4.97
C ARG A 301 15.73 -7.42 -3.91
N PRO A 302 16.74 -6.69 -3.40
CA PRO A 302 17.67 -7.22 -2.42
C PRO A 302 16.97 -7.75 -1.18
N ILE A 303 17.46 -8.89 -0.68
CA ILE A 303 17.23 -9.32 0.70
C ILE A 303 18.22 -8.53 1.54
N LEU A 304 17.72 -7.95 2.63
CA LEU A 304 18.51 -7.12 3.51
C LEU A 304 18.87 -7.87 4.78
N SER A 305 17.97 -8.72 5.28
CA SER A 305 18.22 -9.59 6.43
C SER A 305 17.49 -10.90 6.21
N GLY A 306 18.13 -12.02 6.56
CA GLY A 306 17.50 -13.32 6.73
C GLY A 306 16.53 -13.37 7.92
N PRO A 307 15.76 -14.46 8.05
CA PRO A 307 14.68 -14.63 9.01
C PRO A 307 15.24 -14.77 10.43
N SER A 308 14.89 -13.86 11.33
CA SER A 308 15.48 -13.74 12.68
C SER A 308 17.02 -13.75 12.70
N GLN A 309 17.66 -13.34 11.61
CA GLN A 309 19.11 -13.47 11.45
C GLN A 309 19.83 -12.35 12.22
N THR A 310 20.80 -12.74 13.04
CA THR A 310 21.64 -11.82 13.81
C THR A 310 22.49 -10.93 12.90
N GLY A 311 22.69 -9.68 13.30
CA GLY A 311 23.28 -8.65 12.43
C GLY A 311 22.25 -8.01 11.48
N GLY A 312 21.03 -8.55 11.44
CA GLY A 312 19.89 -7.97 10.73
C GLY A 312 19.37 -6.71 11.41
N PHE A 313 18.12 -6.34 11.09
CA PHE A 313 17.46 -5.22 11.77
C PHE A 313 17.07 -5.64 13.18
N ARG A 314 17.57 -4.95 14.21
CA ARG A 314 17.10 -5.18 15.59
C ARG A 314 15.72 -4.58 15.77
N LEU A 315 14.80 -5.32 16.36
CA LEU A 315 13.51 -4.76 16.72
C LEU A 315 13.67 -3.73 17.85
N ARG A 316 13.11 -2.53 17.64
CA ARG A 316 12.86 -1.55 18.69
C ARG A 316 11.38 -1.19 18.67
N TYR A 317 10.70 -1.32 19.80
CA TYR A 317 9.31 -0.90 19.91
C TYR A 317 9.22 0.60 20.04
N GLY A 318 8.33 1.21 19.27
CA GLY A 318 7.98 2.61 19.40
C GLY A 318 7.48 3.20 18.11
N ARG A 319 7.07 4.45 18.20
CA ARG A 319 6.51 5.20 17.09
C ARG A 319 7.11 6.58 17.04
N ALA A 320 7.49 6.99 15.84
CA ALA A 320 7.94 8.34 15.53
C ALA A 320 6.79 9.18 14.98
N ARG A 321 7.01 10.50 14.88
CA ARG A 321 6.04 11.44 14.26
C ARG A 321 5.54 10.98 12.89
N ASN A 322 6.41 10.30 12.14
CA ASN A 322 6.22 9.81 10.78
C ASN A 322 6.06 8.28 10.68
N THR A 323 5.88 7.51 11.76
CA THR A 323 5.69 6.03 11.64
C THR A 323 4.37 5.55 12.25
N GLY A 324 4.09 4.24 12.16
CA GLY A 324 2.80 3.62 12.48
C GLY A 324 1.94 3.39 11.23
N LEU A 325 0.75 2.80 11.37
CA LEU A 325 -0.13 2.42 10.25
C LEU A 325 0.63 1.59 9.18
N ALA A 326 1.39 0.59 9.63
CA ALA A 326 2.33 -0.23 8.86
C ALA A 326 3.62 0.47 8.38
N ALA A 327 3.88 1.74 8.67
CA ALA A 327 5.17 2.36 8.36
C ALA A 327 6.21 2.11 9.47
N VAL A 328 7.42 1.70 9.09
CA VAL A 328 8.55 1.43 10.01
C VAL A 328 9.63 2.49 9.93
N GLY A 329 10.31 2.72 11.05
CA GLY A 329 11.43 3.66 11.14
C GLY A 329 12.77 2.96 10.93
N ILE A 330 13.65 3.53 10.13
CA ILE A 330 15.05 3.08 9.97
C ILE A 330 15.98 4.28 10.04
N HIS A 331 17.17 4.10 10.59
CA HIS A 331 18.17 5.16 10.66
C HIS A 331 18.60 5.64 9.26
N PRO A 332 18.67 6.96 8.99
CA PRO A 332 19.06 7.48 7.67
C PRO A 332 20.42 6.96 7.17
N ALA A 333 21.38 6.75 8.07
CA ALA A 333 22.68 6.16 7.72
C ALA A 333 22.52 4.75 7.14
N THR A 334 21.62 3.92 7.67
CA THR A 334 21.31 2.59 7.11
C THR A 334 20.79 2.69 5.68
N MET A 335 19.94 3.67 5.37
CA MET A 335 19.44 3.87 4.01
C MET A 335 20.57 4.19 3.02
N ILE A 336 21.59 4.93 3.46
CA ILE A 336 22.73 5.37 2.66
C ILE A 336 23.75 4.25 2.48
N ILE A 337 24.13 3.56 3.55
CA ILE A 337 25.11 2.46 3.49
C ILE A 337 24.57 1.21 2.79
N LEU A 338 23.26 1.15 2.53
CA LEU A 338 22.65 0.17 1.63
C LEU A 338 22.65 0.66 0.17
N ASN A 339 23.58 1.56 -0.16
CA ASN A 339 23.77 2.18 -1.48
C ASN A 339 22.48 2.84 -2.02
N GLU A 340 21.76 3.56 -1.15
CA GLU A 340 20.48 4.21 -1.46
C GLU A 340 19.43 3.26 -2.08
N THR A 341 19.53 1.96 -1.80
CA THR A 341 18.49 0.99 -2.21
C THR A 341 17.23 1.11 -1.38
N ILE A 342 17.33 1.69 -0.19
CA ILE A 342 16.18 2.17 0.58
C ILE A 342 16.13 3.69 0.43
N ALA A 343 14.98 4.18 0.00
CA ALA A 343 14.63 5.60 0.02
C ALA A 343 13.37 5.81 0.85
N ILE A 344 13.10 7.05 1.24
CA ILE A 344 11.90 7.44 1.97
C ILE A 344 10.65 6.98 1.18
N GLY A 345 9.84 6.11 1.78
CA GLY A 345 8.66 5.50 1.14
C GLY A 345 8.91 4.19 0.39
N THR A 346 10.13 3.64 0.41
CA THR A 346 10.38 2.31 -0.18
C THR A 346 9.63 1.26 0.64
N GLN A 347 8.81 0.42 -0.01
CA GLN A 347 8.15 -0.71 0.63
C GLN A 347 9.18 -1.82 0.90
N LEU A 348 9.27 -2.29 2.14
CA LEU A 348 9.88 -3.54 2.53
C LEU A 348 8.81 -4.63 2.69
N ARG A 349 9.20 -5.88 2.40
CA ARG A 349 8.47 -7.07 2.83
C ARG A 349 9.13 -7.54 4.11
N LEU A 350 8.37 -7.52 5.19
CA LEU A 350 8.85 -7.86 6.52
C LEU A 350 8.56 -9.32 6.85
N GLU A 351 9.38 -9.85 7.75
CA GLU A 351 9.11 -11.12 8.41
C GLU A 351 7.94 -11.01 9.39
N ARG A 352 7.90 -9.92 10.17
CA ARG A 352 6.93 -9.62 11.23
C ARG A 352 7.06 -8.15 11.72
N PRO A 353 6.04 -7.60 12.42
CA PRO A 353 4.64 -7.97 12.32
C PRO A 353 4.10 -7.53 10.95
N GLY A 354 3.22 -8.33 10.36
CA GLY A 354 2.63 -8.03 9.06
C GLY A 354 3.52 -8.34 7.86
N LYS A 355 2.96 -8.13 6.66
CA LYS A 355 3.54 -8.58 5.39
C LYS A 355 4.44 -7.54 4.74
N SER A 356 4.18 -6.25 4.98
CA SER A 356 4.81 -5.13 4.28
C SER A 356 4.73 -3.86 5.09
N ALA A 357 5.70 -2.99 4.86
CA ALA A 357 5.81 -1.69 5.48
C ALA A 357 6.54 -0.73 4.56
N ILE A 358 6.21 0.55 4.55
CA ILE A 358 7.14 1.56 4.01
C ILE A 358 8.23 1.90 5.03
N VAL A 359 9.38 2.34 4.54
CA VAL A 359 10.45 2.87 5.38
C VAL A 359 10.40 4.37 5.46
N LEU A 360 10.52 4.90 6.68
CA LEU A 360 10.65 6.33 6.96
C LEU A 360 11.84 6.60 7.88
N PRO A 361 12.45 7.79 7.79
CA PRO A 361 13.69 8.07 8.51
C PRO A 361 13.43 8.40 9.97
N VAL A 362 14.22 7.77 10.86
CA VAL A 362 14.25 8.05 12.30
C VAL A 362 15.70 8.05 12.77
N ASP A 363 16.23 9.21 13.14
CA ASP A 363 17.65 9.39 13.50
C ASP A 363 17.95 9.20 14.99
N THR A 364 16.94 9.06 15.84
CA THR A 364 17.11 8.78 17.28
C THR A 364 17.42 7.32 17.61
N ILE A 365 17.15 6.41 16.68
CA ILE A 365 17.37 4.97 16.86
C ILE A 365 18.81 4.58 16.50
N GLU A 366 19.23 3.37 16.84
CA GLU A 366 20.63 2.97 16.66
C GLU A 366 21.03 2.86 15.18
N PRO A 367 22.14 3.50 14.77
CA PRO A 367 22.68 3.39 13.41
C PRO A 367 23.28 2.00 13.14
N PRO A 368 23.64 1.68 11.88
CA PRO A 368 24.29 0.43 11.56
C PRO A 368 25.76 0.44 12.00
N ILE A 369 26.32 -0.75 12.25
CA ILE A 369 27.73 -0.94 12.57
C ILE A 369 28.40 -1.59 11.36
N VAL A 370 29.46 -0.96 10.86
CA VAL A 370 30.14 -1.34 9.64
C VAL A 370 31.64 -1.52 9.85
N LYS A 371 32.21 -2.48 9.13
CA LYS A 371 33.64 -2.66 8.99
C LYS A 371 34.12 -1.91 7.75
N LEU A 372 35.03 -0.98 7.92
CA LEU A 372 35.66 -0.24 6.82
C LEU A 372 36.76 -1.06 6.16
N LYS A 373 37.17 -0.67 4.95
CA LYS A 373 38.26 -1.31 4.20
C LYS A 373 39.63 -1.22 4.91
N ASN A 374 39.83 -0.22 5.76
CA ASN A 374 41.03 -0.11 6.61
C ASN A 374 41.00 -1.05 7.83
N GLY A 375 39.92 -1.81 8.02
CA GLY A 375 39.74 -2.75 9.14
C GLY A 375 39.02 -2.17 10.36
N SER A 376 38.83 -0.84 10.44
CA SER A 376 38.10 -0.19 11.55
C SER A 376 36.64 -0.62 11.59
N VAL A 377 36.06 -0.72 12.78
CA VAL A 377 34.63 -0.98 13.00
C VAL A 377 34.01 0.26 13.62
N VAL A 378 33.03 0.85 12.93
CA VAL A 378 32.45 2.14 13.33
C VAL A 378 30.93 2.09 13.30
N LEU A 379 30.30 2.89 14.15
CA LEU A 379 28.89 3.24 13.99
C LEU A 379 28.80 4.18 12.78
N ALA A 380 28.11 3.74 11.73
CA ALA A 380 28.02 4.52 10.51
C ALA A 380 27.13 5.76 10.73
N ASN A 381 27.53 6.86 10.11
CA ASN A 381 26.75 8.09 10.10
C ASN A 381 26.35 8.45 8.65
N ILE A 382 25.67 9.58 8.48
CA ILE A 382 25.20 10.07 7.17
C ILE A 382 26.33 10.34 6.17
N ASN A 383 27.56 10.54 6.65
CA ASN A 383 28.75 10.81 5.82
C ASN A 383 29.55 9.54 5.49
N THR A 384 29.20 8.39 6.06
CA THR A 384 29.88 7.12 5.77
C THR A 384 29.59 6.69 4.33
N LYS A 385 30.65 6.55 3.52
CA LYS A 385 30.52 6.19 2.10
C LYS A 385 30.40 4.69 1.92
N TYR A 386 29.50 4.27 1.04
CA TYR A 386 29.26 2.86 0.74
C TYR A 386 30.50 2.14 0.17
N GLU A 387 31.33 2.87 -0.58
CA GLU A 387 32.55 2.37 -1.20
C GLU A 387 33.62 2.01 -0.16
N ASP A 388 33.62 2.66 1.00
CA ASP A 388 34.62 2.46 2.05
C ASP A 388 34.28 1.27 2.95
N ILE A 389 33.05 0.76 2.87
CA ILE A 389 32.57 -0.36 3.66
C ILE A 389 33.04 -1.68 3.05
N SER A 390 33.69 -2.51 3.86
CA SER A 390 34.00 -3.91 3.50
C SER A 390 32.86 -4.85 3.86
N GLU A 391 32.28 -4.68 5.05
CA GLU A 391 31.22 -5.54 5.60
C GLU A 391 30.27 -4.72 6.49
N ILE A 392 28.99 -5.05 6.44
CA ILE A 392 27.93 -4.49 7.29
C ILE A 392 27.62 -5.55 8.34
N LEU A 393 28.13 -5.33 9.56
CA LEU A 393 28.05 -6.29 10.67
C LEU A 393 26.67 -6.23 11.34
N PHE A 394 26.07 -5.05 11.39
CA PHE A 394 24.74 -4.81 11.96
C PHE A 394 24.01 -3.74 11.17
N LEU A 395 22.75 -3.99 10.78
CA LEU A 395 21.93 -3.04 10.00
C LEU A 395 21.36 -1.88 10.82
N GLY A 396 21.45 -1.93 12.14
CA GLY A 396 20.83 -0.96 13.02
C GLY A 396 19.42 -1.36 13.43
N ASP A 397 18.71 -0.40 14.01
CA ASP A 397 17.35 -0.60 14.49
C ASP A 397 16.32 -0.53 13.36
N MET A 398 15.26 -1.31 13.52
CA MET A 398 13.97 -1.08 12.87
C MET A 398 12.94 -0.76 13.95
N LEU A 399 12.44 0.47 13.91
CA LEU A 399 11.40 0.97 14.79
C LEU A 399 10.04 0.49 14.30
N ILE A 400 9.34 -0.30 15.12
CA ILE A 400 8.02 -0.86 14.79
C ILE A 400 7.03 -0.47 15.90
N SER A 401 5.84 0.00 15.48
CA SER A 401 4.81 0.45 16.40
C SER A 401 4.16 -0.73 17.14
N PHE A 402 3.70 -0.50 18.36
CA PHE A 402 2.89 -1.49 19.07
C PHE A 402 1.57 -1.76 18.33
N GLY A 403 0.98 -0.71 17.74
CA GLY A 403 -0.23 -0.83 16.93
C GLY A 403 -0.13 -1.83 15.79
N ASP A 404 1.05 -1.96 15.16
CA ASP A 404 1.26 -2.94 14.09
C ASP A 404 1.23 -4.39 14.59
N PHE A 405 1.71 -4.65 15.81
CA PHE A 405 1.58 -5.98 16.45
C PHE A 405 0.13 -6.28 16.79
N LEU A 406 -0.60 -5.29 17.31
CA LEU A 406 -2.01 -5.40 17.67
C LEU A 406 -2.89 -5.68 16.45
N GLU A 407 -2.72 -4.93 15.35
CA GLU A 407 -3.46 -5.13 14.10
C GLU A 407 -3.23 -6.52 13.53
N ASN A 408 -1.97 -6.95 13.46
CA ASN A 408 -1.61 -8.25 12.90
C ASN A 408 -1.87 -9.42 13.86
N ASN A 409 -2.31 -9.14 15.09
CA ASN A 409 -2.49 -10.12 16.16
C ASN A 409 -1.25 -11.03 16.30
N HIS A 410 -0.07 -10.43 16.29
CA HIS A 410 1.20 -11.14 16.46
C HIS A 410 1.64 -10.99 17.91
N PRO A 411 2.04 -12.06 18.62
CA PRO A 411 2.59 -11.97 19.97
C PRO A 411 3.73 -10.97 20.05
N LEU A 412 3.86 -10.27 21.18
CA LEU A 412 5.06 -9.48 21.40
C LEU A 412 6.28 -10.40 21.38
N ILE A 413 7.38 -9.89 20.86
CA ILE A 413 8.69 -10.56 20.92
C ILE A 413 9.63 -9.77 21.84
N PRO A 414 10.63 -10.42 22.47
CA PRO A 414 11.51 -9.76 23.43
C PRO A 414 12.16 -8.51 22.84
N ALA A 415 11.91 -7.35 23.46
CA ALA A 415 12.56 -6.10 23.07
C ALA A 415 14.08 -6.19 23.25
N GLY A 416 14.84 -5.54 22.38
CA GLY A 416 16.25 -5.27 22.65
C GLY A 416 16.37 -4.21 23.74
N TYR A 417 17.33 -4.35 24.66
CA TYR A 417 17.55 -3.33 25.68
C TYR A 417 17.92 -1.98 25.03
N CYS A 418 17.21 -0.92 25.39
CA CYS A 418 17.21 0.38 24.71
C CYS A 418 17.09 1.55 25.70
N GLU A 419 17.44 2.75 25.26
CA GLU A 419 17.59 3.93 26.11
C GLU A 419 16.29 4.32 26.84
N GLU A 420 15.14 4.12 26.21
CA GLU A 420 13.81 4.36 26.78
C GLU A 420 13.55 3.44 27.98
N TRP A 421 13.88 2.15 27.84
CA TRP A 421 13.72 1.20 28.92
C TRP A 421 14.69 1.48 30.07
N TRP A 422 15.96 1.78 29.75
CA TRP A 422 16.94 2.18 30.77
C TRP A 422 16.51 3.43 31.54
N ALA A 423 15.92 4.42 30.86
CA ALA A 423 15.43 5.63 31.50
C ALA A 423 14.26 5.34 32.46
N GLU A 424 13.33 4.44 32.10
CA GLU A 424 12.25 4.03 33.00
C GLU A 424 12.77 3.22 34.20
N GLU A 425 13.81 2.40 34.04
CA GLU A 425 14.48 1.74 35.17
C GLU A 425 15.14 2.76 36.12
N LEU A 426 15.78 3.79 35.56
CA LEU A 426 16.38 4.87 36.33
C LEU A 426 15.31 5.67 37.10
N VAL A 427 14.21 6.05 36.43
CA VAL A 427 13.05 6.69 37.08
C VAL A 427 12.50 5.81 38.21
N GLY A 428 12.32 4.51 37.95
CA GLY A 428 11.85 3.55 38.95
C GLY A 428 12.71 3.51 40.21
N VAL A 429 14.04 3.47 40.04
CA VAL A 429 14.97 3.45 41.18
C VAL A 429 15.04 4.79 41.91
N ILE A 430 14.96 5.92 41.20
CA ILE A 430 14.93 7.24 41.83
C ILE A 430 13.66 7.40 42.68
N ASN A 431 12.52 6.96 42.16
CA ASN A 431 11.26 6.94 42.92
C ASN A 431 11.34 6.04 44.15
N GLN A 432 11.94 4.85 44.02
CA GLN A 432 12.01 3.88 45.11
C GLN A 432 13.02 4.27 46.21
N LYS A 433 14.22 4.75 45.85
CA LYS A 433 15.32 5.01 46.80
C LYS A 433 15.38 6.45 47.30
N PHE A 434 14.89 7.42 46.51
CA PHE A 434 15.02 8.85 46.79
C PHE A 434 13.66 9.57 46.78
N SER A 435 12.55 8.84 46.82
CA SER A 435 11.18 9.41 46.79
C SER A 435 10.93 10.36 45.62
N GLY A 436 11.61 10.15 44.48
CA GLY A 436 11.51 10.99 43.29
C GLY A 436 12.45 12.21 43.28
N ASN A 437 13.27 12.41 44.32
CA ASN A 437 14.22 13.52 44.38
C ASN A 437 15.45 13.28 43.51
N VAL A 438 15.49 13.94 42.34
CA VAL A 438 16.57 13.82 41.36
C VAL A 438 17.88 14.47 41.87
N GLU A 439 17.80 15.50 42.71
CA GLU A 439 18.98 16.19 43.24
C GLU A 439 19.76 15.30 44.22
N GLU A 440 19.04 14.62 45.12
CA GLU A 440 19.63 13.63 46.03
C GLU A 440 20.23 12.45 45.28
N ALA A 441 19.54 11.96 44.25
CA ALA A 441 20.07 10.88 43.41
C ALA A 441 21.36 11.31 42.68
N ALA A 442 21.40 12.53 42.13
CA ALA A 442 22.58 13.07 41.47
C ALA A 442 23.77 13.21 42.43
N LEU A 443 23.52 13.71 43.65
CA LEU A 443 24.53 13.82 44.70
C LEU A 443 25.07 12.44 45.12
N HIS A 444 24.19 11.45 45.29
CA HIS A 444 24.59 10.09 45.65
C HIS A 444 25.47 9.42 44.58
N VAL A 445 25.18 9.65 43.30
CA VAL A 445 25.95 9.08 42.19
C VAL A 445 27.23 9.89 41.90
N GLY A 446 27.30 11.14 42.36
CA GLY A 446 28.41 12.05 42.07
C GLY A 446 28.39 12.55 40.61
N ILE A 447 27.20 12.89 40.11
CA ILE A 447 26.96 13.46 38.78
C ILE A 447 26.25 14.81 38.95
N GLU A 448 26.50 15.76 38.05
CA GLU A 448 25.77 17.03 38.01
C GLU A 448 24.26 16.82 37.83
N VAL A 449 23.46 17.51 38.64
CA VAL A 449 21.98 17.43 38.61
C VAL A 449 21.44 17.67 37.19
N GLU A 450 21.97 18.67 36.50
CA GLU A 450 21.54 18.99 35.13
C GLU A 450 21.77 17.85 34.14
N LYS A 451 22.88 17.10 34.26
CA LYS A 451 23.16 15.94 33.41
C LYS A 451 22.16 14.82 33.67
N LEU A 452 21.89 14.51 34.95
CA LEU A 452 20.93 13.47 35.30
C LEU A 452 19.51 13.83 34.81
N ILE A 453 19.10 15.10 34.94
CA ILE A 453 17.84 15.60 34.40
C ILE A 453 17.79 15.45 32.86
N LYS A 454 18.88 15.75 32.16
CA LYS A 454 18.98 15.57 30.70
C LYS A 454 18.80 14.10 30.29
N TYR A 455 19.47 13.17 30.98
CA TYR A 455 19.33 11.73 30.73
C TYR A 455 17.89 11.24 30.95
N LEU A 456 17.17 11.79 31.93
CA LEU A 456 15.77 11.44 32.22
C LEU A 456 14.79 12.07 31.22
N LYS A 457 14.99 13.33 30.82
CA LYS A 457 14.08 14.06 29.93
C LYS A 457 14.26 13.70 28.45
N ASN A 458 15.49 13.45 28.02
CA ASN A 458 15.82 13.20 26.61
C ASN A 458 16.79 12.01 26.42
N PRO A 459 16.43 10.80 26.89
CA PRO A 459 17.34 9.64 26.91
C PRO A 459 17.82 9.18 25.52
N LEU A 460 17.10 9.55 24.47
CA LEU A 460 17.45 9.18 23.09
C LEU A 460 18.63 9.97 22.54
N ARG A 461 18.78 11.24 22.94
CA ARG A 461 19.82 12.15 22.44
C ARG A 461 20.91 12.43 23.47
N GLU A 462 20.53 12.57 24.74
CA GLU A 462 21.45 12.83 25.84
C GLU A 462 21.85 11.50 26.48
N LYS A 463 23.02 10.97 26.10
CA LYS A 463 23.53 9.68 26.58
C LYS A 463 24.66 9.89 27.60
N PRO A 464 24.72 9.12 28.70
CA PRO A 464 25.81 9.22 29.66
C PRO A 464 27.15 8.84 29.04
N SER A 465 28.23 9.44 29.56
CA SER A 465 29.61 8.98 29.29
C SER A 465 29.84 7.59 29.88
N ALA A 466 30.92 6.90 29.50
CA ALA A 466 31.21 5.57 30.04
C ALA A 466 31.40 5.61 31.57
N SER A 467 32.05 6.66 32.09
CA SER A 467 32.22 6.85 33.53
C SER A 467 30.89 7.07 34.25
N ASP A 468 30.03 7.94 33.71
CA ASP A 468 28.73 8.24 34.31
C ASP A 468 27.81 7.01 34.28
N ALA A 469 27.80 6.27 33.15
CA ALA A 469 27.01 5.05 33.01
C ALA A 469 27.42 3.98 34.03
N LEU A 470 28.73 3.79 34.25
CA LEU A 470 29.24 2.85 35.25
C LEU A 470 28.84 3.29 36.67
N LYS A 471 29.05 4.56 37.04
CA LYS A 471 28.66 5.09 38.35
C LYS A 471 27.17 4.89 38.63
N ILE A 472 26.32 5.22 37.66
CA ILE A 472 24.87 5.04 37.77
C ILE A 472 24.54 3.57 38.02
N SER A 473 25.09 2.65 37.23
CA SER A 473 24.80 1.23 37.37
C SER A 473 25.30 0.64 38.69
N GLU A 474 26.48 1.03 39.15
CA GLU A 474 27.08 0.52 40.39
C GLU A 474 26.37 1.05 41.63
N LEU A 475 26.10 2.35 41.70
CA LEU A 475 25.55 3.00 42.90
C LEU A 475 24.02 2.85 42.98
N LEU A 476 23.33 2.95 41.84
CA LEU A 476 21.87 2.80 41.81
C LEU A 476 21.41 1.35 41.64
N GLY A 477 22.26 0.47 41.10
CA GLY A 477 21.96 -0.96 40.93
C GLY A 477 21.04 -1.27 39.75
N ILE A 478 20.95 -0.36 38.77
CA ILE A 478 20.28 -0.57 37.48
C ILE A 478 21.26 -1.14 36.45
N PRO A 479 20.78 -1.77 35.36
CA PRO A 479 21.66 -2.31 34.33
C PRO A 479 22.52 -1.24 33.64
N LEU A 480 23.63 -1.68 33.05
CA LEU A 480 24.52 -0.83 32.26
C LEU A 480 23.78 -0.19 31.10
N HIS A 481 24.02 1.11 30.87
CA HIS A 481 23.39 1.87 29.80
C HIS A 481 23.58 1.17 28.42
N PRO A 482 22.52 1.04 27.60
CA PRO A 482 22.52 0.25 26.36
C PRO A 482 23.52 0.71 25.28
N LYS A 483 23.99 1.97 25.33
CA LYS A 483 25.11 2.45 24.50
C LYS A 483 26.36 1.55 24.64
N TYR A 484 26.61 1.04 25.86
CA TYR A 484 27.83 0.30 26.22
C TYR A 484 27.58 -1.21 26.38
N VAL A 485 26.44 -1.72 25.89
CA VAL A 485 26.13 -3.15 25.89
C VAL A 485 26.39 -3.71 24.50
N TYR A 486 27.32 -4.66 24.41
CA TYR A 486 27.77 -5.31 23.18
C TYR A 486 27.12 -6.70 22.97
N ASP A 487 27.31 -7.33 21.81
CA ASP A 487 26.71 -8.63 21.48
C ASP A 487 27.48 -9.81 22.11
N TRP A 488 27.57 -9.82 23.43
CA TRP A 488 28.31 -10.85 24.18
C TRP A 488 27.76 -12.27 23.96
N LYS A 489 26.48 -12.41 23.62
CA LYS A 489 25.83 -13.70 23.34
C LYS A 489 26.38 -14.39 22.10
N LYS A 490 27.05 -13.65 21.22
CA LYS A 490 27.74 -14.24 20.07
C LYS A 490 29.07 -14.87 20.43
N LEU A 491 29.68 -14.44 21.53
CA LEU A 491 30.94 -15.00 21.95
C LEU A 491 30.73 -16.33 22.68
N ASN A 492 31.77 -17.13 22.78
CA ASN A 492 31.88 -18.19 23.77
C ASN A 492 32.81 -17.75 24.91
N ILE A 493 32.88 -18.54 25.98
CA ILE A 493 33.67 -18.19 27.18
C ILE A 493 35.17 -18.10 26.86
N ASP A 494 35.68 -18.96 25.98
CA ASP A 494 37.08 -18.96 25.57
C ASP A 494 37.45 -17.68 24.80
N GLU A 495 36.57 -17.22 23.90
CA GLU A 495 36.73 -15.95 23.18
C GLU A 495 36.76 -14.75 24.16
N VAL A 496 35.93 -14.77 25.22
CA VAL A 496 35.95 -13.72 26.26
C VAL A 496 37.26 -13.75 27.05
N LEU A 497 37.79 -14.93 27.37
CA LEU A 497 39.07 -15.10 28.05
C LEU A 497 40.25 -14.61 27.21
N ILE A 498 40.25 -14.93 25.91
CA ILE A 498 41.25 -14.45 24.95
C ILE A 498 41.24 -12.93 24.91
N LEU A 499 40.05 -12.32 24.78
CA LEU A 499 39.89 -10.87 24.78
C LEU A 499 40.41 -10.24 26.07
N ARG A 500 40.04 -10.80 27.23
CA ARG A 500 40.51 -10.32 28.54
C ARG A 500 42.04 -10.32 28.65
N ASN A 501 42.68 -11.45 28.34
CA ASN A 501 44.13 -11.60 28.48
C ASN A 501 44.89 -10.67 27.53
N TRP A 502 44.35 -10.44 26.33
CA TRP A 502 44.92 -9.51 25.37
C TRP A 502 44.87 -8.05 25.85
N ILE A 503 43.73 -7.61 26.40
CA ILE A 503 43.60 -6.25 26.95
C ILE A 503 44.44 -6.08 28.22
N LEU A 504 44.46 -7.07 29.11
CA LEU A 504 45.25 -7.04 30.35
C LEU A 504 46.73 -6.83 30.05
N LYS A 505 47.29 -7.59 29.10
CA LYS A 505 48.68 -7.44 28.69
C LYS A 505 48.99 -6.03 28.16
N ALA A 506 48.10 -5.47 27.36
CA ALA A 506 48.31 -4.12 26.80
C ALA A 506 48.20 -3.00 27.85
N LEU A 507 47.39 -3.20 28.88
CA LEU A 507 47.28 -2.28 30.02
C LEU A 507 48.51 -2.34 30.93
N GLU A 508 49.12 -3.51 31.11
CA GLU A 508 50.41 -3.63 31.83
C GLU A 508 51.54 -2.85 31.12
N ASP A 509 51.48 -2.76 29.79
CA ASP A 509 52.45 -2.06 28.96
C ASP A 509 52.19 -0.53 28.83
N SER A 510 51.08 -0.01 29.37
CA SER A 510 50.64 1.40 29.18
C SER A 510 50.53 2.17 30.51
N GLN A 511 50.96 3.45 30.54
CA GLN A 511 50.88 4.30 31.74
C GLN A 511 49.49 4.93 31.97
N GLU A 512 48.71 5.15 30.90
CA GLU A 512 47.34 5.71 30.96
C GLU A 512 46.34 4.82 30.22
N VAL A 513 45.14 4.66 30.78
CA VAL A 513 44.07 3.78 30.23
C VAL A 513 43.46 4.35 28.94
N SER A 514 43.50 5.67 28.75
CA SER A 514 42.90 6.37 27.61
C SER A 514 43.74 6.34 26.32
N ASP A 515 45.03 5.97 26.38
CA ASP A 515 45.92 5.89 25.21
C ASP A 515 46.43 4.44 24.98
N VAL A 516 45.64 3.45 25.39
CA VAL A 516 46.01 2.03 25.27
C VAL A 516 46.00 1.62 23.80
N ARG A 517 47.18 1.31 23.27
CA ARG A 517 47.36 0.82 21.89
C ARG A 517 47.38 -0.69 21.87
N LEU A 518 46.29 -1.29 21.41
CA LEU A 518 46.20 -2.74 21.33
C LEU A 518 46.88 -3.23 20.04
N LYS A 519 47.97 -4.00 20.15
CA LYS A 519 48.60 -4.62 18.99
C LYS A 519 47.60 -5.51 18.24
N MET A 520 47.46 -5.33 16.93
CA MET A 520 46.48 -6.07 16.14
C MET A 520 46.81 -7.57 16.08
N VAL A 521 45.95 -8.38 16.71
CA VAL A 521 45.95 -9.84 16.64
C VAL A 521 44.70 -10.29 15.88
N PRO A 522 44.81 -11.05 14.78
CA PRO A 522 43.66 -11.39 13.92
C PRO A 522 42.49 -12.05 14.67
N GLU A 523 42.80 -12.94 15.62
CA GLU A 523 41.79 -13.63 16.43
C GLU A 523 41.05 -12.66 17.35
N CYS A 524 41.77 -11.82 18.10
CA CYS A 524 41.18 -10.79 18.98
C CYS A 524 40.38 -9.75 18.19
N LYS A 525 40.88 -9.36 17.02
CA LYS A 525 40.17 -8.47 16.09
C LYS A 525 38.83 -9.07 15.66
N ARG A 526 38.81 -10.37 15.35
CA ARG A 526 37.56 -11.06 14.97
C ARG A 526 36.58 -11.14 16.13
N ILE A 527 37.07 -11.31 17.36
CA ILE A 527 36.23 -11.29 18.57
C ILE A 527 35.58 -9.91 18.76
N LEU A 528 36.33 -8.81 18.60
CA LEU A 528 35.78 -7.45 18.66
C LEU A 528 34.69 -7.22 17.58
N GLU A 529 34.95 -7.66 16.34
CA GLU A 529 33.96 -7.59 15.25
C GLU A 529 32.68 -8.38 15.56
N LYS A 530 32.84 -9.60 16.10
CA LYS A 530 31.74 -10.51 16.43
C LYS A 530 30.88 -9.98 17.59
N ALA A 531 31.50 -9.30 18.55
CA ALA A 531 30.82 -8.62 19.65
C ALA A 531 30.23 -7.26 19.27
N LEU A 532 30.48 -6.76 18.04
CA LEU A 532 30.08 -5.43 17.59
C LEU A 532 30.68 -4.29 18.43
N ILE A 533 31.92 -4.45 18.88
CA ILE A 533 32.63 -3.40 19.64
C ILE A 533 33.28 -2.43 18.65
N PRO A 534 32.92 -1.13 18.65
CA PRO A 534 33.54 -0.13 17.80
C PRO A 534 35.02 0.04 18.11
N HIS A 535 35.87 0.20 17.09
CA HIS A 535 37.30 0.43 17.24
C HIS A 535 37.94 0.96 15.95
N GLU A 536 38.98 1.77 16.09
CA GLU A 536 39.77 2.28 14.97
C GLU A 536 41.04 1.47 14.76
N VAL A 537 41.47 1.38 13.50
CA VAL A 537 42.74 0.73 13.12
C VAL A 537 43.67 1.76 12.52
N ILE A 538 44.77 2.05 13.22
CA ILE A 538 45.80 3.02 12.81
C ILE A 538 47.17 2.34 12.96
N ASP A 539 47.97 2.33 11.89
CA ASP A 539 49.33 1.79 11.87
C ASP A 539 49.48 0.38 12.50
N GLY A 540 48.52 -0.51 12.21
CA GLY A 540 48.52 -1.89 12.71
C GLY A 540 48.18 -2.03 14.20
N HIS A 541 47.68 -0.98 14.84
CA HIS A 541 47.19 -0.96 16.21
C HIS A 541 45.68 -0.69 16.24
N ILE A 542 45.01 -1.21 17.26
CA ILE A 542 43.59 -1.06 17.51
C ILE A 542 43.40 -0.06 18.65
N TYR A 543 42.55 0.93 18.41
CA TYR A 543 42.21 1.99 19.35
C TYR A 543 40.74 1.87 19.74
N LEU A 544 40.50 1.90 21.04
CA LEU A 544 39.18 1.86 21.67
C LEU A 544 39.02 3.16 22.46
N ASP A 545 37.94 3.88 22.24
CA ASP A 545 37.68 5.16 22.91
C ASP A 545 37.05 4.91 24.28
N GLU A 546 35.80 5.32 24.52
CA GLU A 546 35.09 5.01 25.76
C GLU A 546 34.91 3.49 26.01
N GLU A 547 35.00 2.68 24.95
CA GLU A 547 34.88 1.23 25.01
C GLU A 547 35.92 0.60 25.95
N ILE A 548 37.15 1.13 26.00
CA ILE A 548 38.22 0.55 26.83
C ILE A 548 37.89 0.64 28.33
N ILE A 549 37.23 1.72 28.74
CA ILE A 549 36.82 1.94 30.13
C ILE A 549 35.81 0.87 30.55
N ILE A 550 34.83 0.61 29.69
CA ILE A 550 33.81 -0.43 29.90
C ILE A 550 34.44 -1.81 29.92
N LEU A 551 35.30 -2.12 28.95
CA LEU A 551 35.96 -3.43 28.85
C LEU A 551 36.88 -3.70 30.03
N LYS A 552 37.66 -2.71 30.47
CA LYS A 552 38.51 -2.82 31.66
C LYS A 552 37.66 -3.15 32.89
N ARG A 553 36.56 -2.43 33.10
CA ARG A 553 35.71 -2.64 34.27
C ARG A 553 34.99 -3.99 34.27
N LEU A 554 34.54 -4.45 33.10
CA LEU A 554 33.84 -5.73 32.95
C LEU A 554 34.77 -6.95 32.99
N LEU A 555 36.00 -6.84 32.46
CA LEU A 555 36.89 -7.98 32.26
C LEU A 555 38.07 -8.04 33.23
N ILE A 556 38.57 -6.91 33.73
CA ILE A 556 39.92 -6.82 34.33
C ILE A 556 39.87 -6.44 35.80
N ASP A 557 39.11 -5.40 36.17
CA ASP A 557 39.03 -4.90 37.56
C ASP A 557 38.39 -5.90 38.54
N VAL A 558 38.12 -7.13 38.09
CA VAL A 558 37.52 -8.21 38.83
C VAL A 558 38.54 -9.31 39.13
N LYS A 559 38.62 -9.74 40.39
CA LYS A 559 39.39 -10.92 40.80
C LYS A 559 38.65 -12.20 40.36
N ILE A 560 39.12 -12.84 39.30
CA ILE A 560 38.55 -14.10 38.80
C ILE A 560 39.36 -15.28 39.34
N GLU A 561 38.97 -15.82 40.49
CA GLU A 561 39.60 -17.04 41.02
C GLU A 561 38.95 -18.32 40.45
N HIS A 562 37.65 -18.28 40.09
CA HIS A 562 36.93 -19.39 39.45
C HIS A 562 35.82 -18.86 38.52
N PHE A 563 35.81 -19.27 37.25
CA PHE A 563 34.65 -19.01 36.38
C PHE A 563 33.44 -19.81 36.89
N PRO A 564 32.26 -19.18 37.05
CA PRO A 564 31.05 -19.91 37.39
C PRO A 564 30.80 -21.01 36.34
N LYS A 565 30.17 -22.14 36.73
CA LYS A 565 29.72 -23.20 35.79
C LYS A 565 28.58 -22.75 34.84
N LEU A 566 28.42 -21.45 34.63
CA LEU A 566 27.43 -20.86 33.74
C LEU A 566 27.89 -21.02 32.28
N LYS A 567 26.92 -21.20 31.37
CA LYS A 567 27.19 -21.39 29.93
C LYS A 567 27.03 -20.11 29.10
N ASP A 568 26.33 -19.10 29.61
CA ASP A 568 26.11 -17.83 28.90
C ASP A 568 27.19 -16.80 29.28
N PRO A 569 28.05 -16.37 28.34
CA PRO A 569 29.04 -15.32 28.59
C PRO A 569 28.43 -14.03 29.13
N PHE A 570 27.19 -13.73 28.74
CA PHE A 570 26.48 -12.54 29.20
C PHE A 570 26.22 -12.57 30.72
N GLU A 571 25.73 -13.70 31.24
CA GLU A 571 25.49 -13.91 32.67
C GLU A 571 26.81 -13.96 33.46
N VAL A 572 27.83 -14.60 32.88
CA VAL A 572 29.18 -14.66 33.45
C VAL A 572 29.75 -13.25 33.65
N LEU A 573 29.71 -12.40 32.63
CA LEU A 573 30.20 -11.03 32.71
C LEU A 573 29.44 -10.19 33.75
N SER A 574 28.12 -10.35 33.81
CA SER A 574 27.31 -9.62 34.80
C SER A 574 27.61 -10.06 36.23
N THR A 575 27.79 -11.37 36.45
CA THR A 575 28.10 -11.93 37.79
C THR A 575 29.49 -11.55 38.25
N ILE A 576 30.48 -11.65 37.35
CA ILE A 576 31.89 -11.36 37.65
C ILE A 576 32.06 -9.85 37.92
N SER A 577 31.61 -8.98 37.01
CA SER A 577 31.78 -7.54 37.17
C SER A 577 31.02 -6.92 38.35
N GLY A 578 29.97 -7.59 38.85
CA GLY A 578 29.01 -7.03 39.78
C GLY A 578 28.07 -6.00 39.14
N ILE A 579 28.20 -5.77 37.82
CA ILE A 579 27.38 -4.85 37.05
C ILE A 579 26.26 -5.64 36.38
N LYS A 580 25.01 -5.23 36.60
CA LYS A 580 23.87 -5.83 35.92
C LYS A 580 23.93 -5.52 34.43
N LEU A 581 23.83 -6.55 33.60
CA LEU A 581 23.73 -6.39 32.15
C LEU A 581 22.34 -6.86 31.69
N ARG A 582 21.81 -6.22 30.64
CA ARG A 582 20.57 -6.69 29.96
C ARG A 582 20.83 -6.91 28.47
N PRO A 583 20.38 -8.05 27.89
CA PRO A 583 20.66 -8.35 26.49
C PRO A 583 20.11 -7.28 25.54
N LYS A 584 21.01 -6.67 24.77
CA LYS A 584 20.69 -5.63 23.79
C LYS A 584 20.21 -6.21 22.46
N TYR A 585 20.85 -7.28 21.99
CA TYR A 585 20.64 -7.89 20.69
C TYR A 585 19.81 -9.18 20.83
N THR A 586 18.50 -9.03 21.05
CA THR A 586 17.58 -10.15 21.35
C THR A 586 16.81 -10.62 20.12
N SER A 587 16.05 -9.70 19.51
CA SER A 587 15.14 -10.00 18.42
C SER A 587 15.53 -9.25 17.14
N PHE A 588 15.60 -9.99 16.04
CA PHE A 588 15.92 -9.46 14.71
C PHE A 588 14.75 -9.66 13.75
N ILE A 589 14.55 -8.71 12.85
CA ILE A 589 13.47 -8.72 11.86
C ILE A 589 14.05 -8.93 10.46
N GLY A 590 13.67 -10.04 9.83
CA GLY A 590 13.95 -10.28 8.42
C GLY A 590 13.25 -9.28 7.52
N ALA A 591 13.94 -8.84 6.47
CA ALA A 591 13.40 -7.86 5.52
C ALA A 591 14.00 -8.01 4.13
N ARG A 592 13.17 -7.75 3.11
CA ARG A 592 13.63 -7.52 1.73
C ARG A 592 12.96 -6.32 1.11
N ILE A 593 13.55 -5.79 0.05
CA ILE A 593 12.93 -4.72 -0.73
C ILE A 593 11.71 -5.25 -1.50
N GLY A 594 10.58 -4.55 -1.37
CA GLY A 594 9.31 -4.81 -2.03
C GLY A 594 9.12 -3.93 -3.27
N ARG A 595 8.55 -2.74 -3.12
CA ARG A 595 8.31 -1.78 -4.20
C ARG A 595 9.04 -0.47 -3.90
N PRO A 596 9.71 0.15 -4.87
CA PRO A 596 10.19 1.52 -4.71
C PRO A 596 9.03 2.47 -4.45
N GLU A 597 9.33 3.59 -3.79
CA GLU A 597 8.43 4.73 -3.61
C GLU A 597 7.93 5.26 -4.97
N LYS A 598 6.88 6.07 -4.99
CA LYS A 598 6.28 6.55 -6.23
C LYS A 598 5.70 7.95 -6.07
N ALA A 599 6.02 8.81 -7.03
CA ALA A 599 5.36 10.09 -7.26
C ALA A 599 5.36 10.31 -8.78
N LYS A 600 4.23 10.05 -9.46
CA LYS A 600 4.16 10.10 -10.92
C LYS A 600 2.78 10.43 -11.45
N ARG A 601 2.75 11.09 -12.62
CA ARG A 601 1.53 11.35 -13.39
C ARG A 601 0.81 10.03 -13.74
N ARG A 602 -0.52 9.97 -13.57
CA ARG A 602 -1.33 8.81 -13.94
C ARG A 602 -1.66 8.84 -15.43
N ILE A 603 -0.87 8.12 -16.22
CA ILE A 603 -1.01 8.06 -17.68
C ILE A 603 -1.56 6.70 -18.08
N LEU A 604 -2.70 6.68 -18.78
CA LEU A 604 -3.24 5.46 -19.39
C LEU A 604 -2.23 4.86 -20.38
N LYS A 605 -2.25 3.55 -20.55
CA LYS A 605 -1.46 2.87 -21.59
C LYS A 605 -2.40 2.38 -22.70
N PRO A 606 -2.33 2.97 -23.92
CA PRO A 606 -1.51 4.12 -24.32
C PRO A 606 -2.05 5.46 -23.79
N PRO A 607 -1.23 6.55 -23.82
CA PRO A 607 -1.60 7.86 -23.27
C PRO A 607 -2.81 8.48 -23.96
N VAL A 608 -3.67 9.14 -23.19
CA VAL A 608 -4.92 9.77 -23.65
C VAL A 608 -5.01 11.18 -23.08
N GLN A 609 -5.40 12.16 -23.91
CA GLN A 609 -5.62 13.56 -23.55
C GLN A 609 -7.11 13.94 -23.66
N VAL A 610 -7.87 13.22 -24.49
CA VAL A 610 -9.31 13.42 -24.67
C VAL A 610 -10.05 12.10 -24.80
N LEU A 611 -11.21 11.99 -24.15
CA LEU A 611 -12.12 10.84 -24.31
C LEU A 611 -12.97 10.99 -25.58
N PHE A 612 -12.30 11.05 -26.73
CA PHE A 612 -12.93 11.13 -28.05
C PHE A 612 -12.44 9.99 -28.95
N PRO A 613 -13.34 9.24 -29.63
CA PRO A 613 -12.96 8.11 -30.45
C PRO A 613 -12.30 8.54 -31.76
N THR A 614 -11.25 7.85 -32.18
CA THR A 614 -10.59 8.07 -33.47
C THR A 614 -11.03 7.10 -34.56
N GLY A 615 -11.63 5.96 -34.17
CA GLY A 615 -12.06 4.90 -35.10
C GLY A 615 -10.92 4.12 -35.77
N ARG A 616 -9.67 4.56 -35.59
CA ARG A 616 -8.48 4.06 -36.28
C ARG A 616 -7.42 3.53 -35.31
N VAL A 617 -6.42 2.85 -35.87
CA VAL A 617 -5.23 2.41 -35.10
C VAL A 617 -4.39 3.61 -34.67
N VAL A 618 -4.28 4.62 -35.55
CA VAL A 618 -3.73 5.94 -35.19
C VAL A 618 -4.72 6.59 -34.23
N ARG A 619 -4.23 6.99 -33.05
CA ARG A 619 -5.06 7.58 -31.97
C ARG A 619 -4.86 9.08 -31.81
N ASP A 620 -4.05 9.69 -32.67
CA ASP A 620 -3.80 11.12 -32.66
C ASP A 620 -4.73 11.80 -33.67
N LEU A 621 -5.63 12.63 -33.16
CA LEU A 621 -6.63 13.33 -33.96
C LEU A 621 -6.00 14.38 -34.89
N VAL A 622 -4.86 14.99 -34.52
CA VAL A 622 -4.14 15.95 -35.39
C VAL A 622 -3.58 15.22 -36.61
N LYS A 623 -2.94 14.06 -36.41
CA LYS A 623 -2.45 13.22 -37.51
C LYS A 623 -3.58 12.69 -38.40
N ILE A 624 -4.78 12.50 -37.84
CA ILE A 624 -5.95 12.09 -38.61
C ILE A 624 -6.47 13.24 -39.46
N LYS A 625 -6.53 14.46 -38.90
CA LYS A 625 -6.82 15.69 -39.64
C LYS A 625 -5.89 15.82 -40.86
N GLU A 626 -4.57 15.68 -40.67
CA GLU A 626 -3.58 15.83 -41.75
C GLU A 626 -3.69 14.76 -42.84
N LYS A 627 -3.91 13.49 -42.46
CA LYS A 627 -3.80 12.35 -43.40
C LYS A 627 -5.13 11.88 -44.00
N TYR A 628 -6.21 11.97 -43.24
CA TYR A 628 -7.50 11.38 -43.61
C TYR A 628 -8.63 12.40 -43.67
N GLN A 629 -8.53 13.51 -42.93
CA GLN A 629 -9.54 14.56 -42.72
C GLN A 629 -10.84 14.05 -42.06
N LYS A 630 -11.39 12.92 -42.52
CA LYS A 630 -12.63 12.30 -42.03
C LYS A 630 -12.38 10.92 -41.42
N THR A 631 -13.17 10.59 -40.39
CA THR A 631 -13.10 9.27 -39.74
C THR A 631 -14.48 8.75 -39.32
N PHE A 632 -14.65 7.42 -39.37
CA PHE A 632 -15.86 6.75 -38.92
C PHE A 632 -15.74 6.37 -37.45
N VAL A 633 -16.71 6.77 -36.63
CA VAL A 633 -16.74 6.51 -35.18
C VAL A 633 -18.14 6.16 -34.71
N GLU A 634 -18.22 5.50 -33.55
CA GLU A 634 -19.50 5.21 -32.90
C GLU A 634 -19.72 6.16 -31.72
N LEU A 635 -20.83 6.89 -31.74
CA LEU A 635 -21.16 7.91 -30.74
C LEU A 635 -22.63 7.84 -30.33
N CYS A 636 -22.93 8.46 -29.19
CA CYS A 636 -24.28 8.65 -28.69
C CYS A 636 -25.21 9.34 -29.70
N ILE A 637 -26.52 9.23 -29.46
CA ILE A 637 -27.55 9.84 -30.30
C ILE A 637 -28.33 10.82 -29.46
N ARG A 638 -28.39 12.06 -29.95
CA ARG A 638 -29.21 13.13 -29.42
C ARG A 638 -30.14 13.64 -30.50
N LYS A 639 -31.39 13.92 -30.15
CA LYS A 639 -32.38 14.53 -31.05
C LYS A 639 -32.87 15.83 -30.43
N CYS A 640 -32.86 16.91 -31.21
CA CYS A 640 -33.38 18.19 -30.76
C CYS A 640 -34.89 18.22 -30.84
N ASP A 641 -35.56 18.52 -29.73
CA ASP A 641 -37.02 18.60 -29.69
C ASP A 641 -37.56 19.86 -30.39
N ALA A 642 -36.73 20.90 -30.57
CA ALA A 642 -37.14 22.15 -31.25
C ALA A 642 -37.07 22.07 -32.77
N CYS A 643 -36.02 21.45 -33.33
CA CYS A 643 -35.78 21.44 -34.79
C CYS A 643 -35.63 20.05 -35.39
N GLY A 644 -35.80 18.98 -34.60
CA GLY A 644 -35.67 17.59 -35.05
C GLY A 644 -34.25 17.11 -35.37
N CYS A 645 -33.25 18.00 -35.34
CA CYS A 645 -31.86 17.69 -35.68
C CYS A 645 -31.30 16.52 -34.83
N ILE A 646 -30.72 15.52 -35.49
CA ILE A 646 -30.04 14.39 -34.84
C ILE A 646 -28.53 14.66 -34.83
N THR A 647 -27.92 14.62 -33.66
CA THR A 647 -26.49 14.89 -33.46
C THR A 647 -25.94 14.06 -32.30
N TYR A 648 -24.62 14.08 -32.10
CA TYR A 648 -23.99 13.57 -30.87
C TYR A 648 -23.62 14.71 -29.90
N LYS A 649 -23.62 15.96 -30.37
CA LYS A 649 -23.16 17.14 -29.62
C LYS A 649 -24.12 17.52 -28.50
N SER A 650 -23.58 18.12 -27.43
CA SER A 650 -24.37 18.60 -26.29
C SER A 650 -25.18 19.85 -26.64
N VAL A 651 -24.80 20.55 -27.71
CA VAL A 651 -25.50 21.73 -28.23
C VAL A 651 -25.97 21.43 -29.65
N CYS A 652 -27.22 21.76 -29.94
CA CYS A 652 -27.79 21.61 -31.27
C CYS A 652 -27.07 22.55 -32.26
N PRO A 653 -26.48 22.04 -33.35
CA PRO A 653 -25.78 22.88 -34.31
C PRO A 653 -26.71 23.79 -35.12
N ASN A 654 -28.01 23.49 -35.19
CA ASN A 654 -28.98 24.26 -35.97
C ASN A 654 -29.63 25.41 -35.18
N CYS A 655 -30.01 25.18 -33.92
CA CYS A 655 -30.76 26.14 -33.11
C CYS A 655 -30.08 26.56 -31.80
N GLY A 656 -28.87 26.06 -31.51
CA GLY A 656 -28.13 26.42 -30.29
C GLY A 656 -28.70 25.86 -28.98
N ARG A 657 -29.82 25.13 -29.01
CA ARG A 657 -30.43 24.55 -27.81
C ARG A 657 -29.56 23.42 -27.23
N THR A 658 -29.42 23.36 -25.92
CA THR A 658 -28.74 22.29 -25.20
C THR A 658 -29.55 20.99 -25.20
N LEU A 659 -28.88 19.87 -25.44
CA LEU A 659 -29.46 18.54 -25.72
C LEU A 659 -29.07 17.47 -24.68
N TYR A 660 -28.75 17.88 -23.45
CA TYR A 660 -28.20 16.99 -22.43
C TYR A 660 -29.17 15.86 -22.01
N LYS A 661 -30.48 16.14 -21.90
CA LYS A 661 -31.54 15.16 -21.58
C LYS A 661 -32.01 14.34 -22.79
N SER A 662 -31.68 14.75 -23.99
CA SER A 662 -32.25 14.20 -25.22
C SER A 662 -31.41 13.03 -25.73
N LEU A 663 -31.06 12.04 -24.89
CA LEU A 663 -30.42 10.81 -25.36
C LEU A 663 -31.46 9.86 -25.95
N TRP A 664 -31.15 9.26 -27.10
CA TRP A 664 -32.03 8.37 -27.83
C TRP A 664 -31.36 7.02 -28.11
N LYS A 665 -32.19 6.03 -28.39
CA LYS A 665 -31.78 4.67 -28.76
C LYS A 665 -31.93 4.45 -30.26
N TYR A 666 -31.18 3.51 -30.81
CA TYR A 666 -31.12 3.18 -32.23
C TYR A 666 -31.25 1.69 -32.48
N CYS A 667 -32.10 1.36 -33.43
CA CYS A 667 -32.25 -0.01 -33.90
C CYS A 667 -31.29 -0.28 -35.07
N ASN A 668 -30.35 -1.21 -34.90
CA ASN A 668 -29.44 -1.61 -35.98
C ASN A 668 -30.13 -2.40 -37.12
N LYS A 669 -31.37 -2.86 -36.91
CA LYS A 669 -32.11 -3.68 -37.89
C LYS A 669 -33.02 -2.84 -38.79
N CYS A 670 -33.80 -1.92 -38.21
CA CYS A 670 -34.75 -1.07 -38.94
C CYS A 670 -34.35 0.42 -38.97
N ASN A 671 -33.19 0.78 -38.44
CA ASN A 671 -32.64 2.14 -38.40
C ASN A 671 -33.51 3.20 -37.68
N ALA A 672 -34.54 2.77 -36.95
CA ALA A 672 -35.40 3.65 -36.17
C ALA A 672 -34.64 4.28 -34.99
N VAL A 673 -34.89 5.58 -34.77
CA VAL A 673 -34.42 6.33 -33.60
C VAL A 673 -35.59 6.45 -32.63
N LEU A 674 -35.45 5.81 -31.47
CA LEU A 674 -36.51 5.61 -30.49
C LEU A 674 -36.15 6.24 -29.14
N ASN A 675 -37.17 6.48 -28.32
CA ASN A 675 -37.00 7.04 -26.99
C ASN A 675 -36.10 6.12 -26.13
N SER A 676 -35.28 6.73 -25.28
CA SER A 676 -34.36 6.04 -24.36
C SER A 676 -35.05 5.04 -23.43
N ASN A 677 -36.34 5.23 -23.10
CA ASN A 677 -37.09 4.36 -22.20
C ASN A 677 -37.45 2.99 -22.79
N MET A 678 -37.33 2.80 -24.11
CA MET A 678 -37.67 1.51 -24.74
C MET A 678 -36.53 0.50 -24.62
N GLU A 679 -36.80 -0.73 -24.18
CA GLU A 679 -35.79 -1.80 -24.13
C GLU A 679 -35.60 -2.51 -25.48
N LYS A 680 -36.70 -2.73 -26.19
CA LYS A 680 -36.73 -3.37 -27.52
C LYS A 680 -37.35 -2.44 -28.56
N CYS A 681 -36.98 -2.66 -29.82
CA CYS A 681 -37.54 -1.93 -30.93
C CYS A 681 -39.03 -2.28 -31.12
N GLN A 682 -39.91 -1.27 -31.08
CA GLN A 682 -41.35 -1.45 -31.33
C GLN A 682 -41.69 -2.00 -32.72
N PHE A 683 -40.79 -1.83 -33.70
CA PHE A 683 -41.02 -2.25 -35.09
C PHE A 683 -40.47 -3.64 -35.42
N CYS A 684 -39.46 -4.13 -34.70
CA CYS A 684 -38.77 -5.37 -35.09
C CYS A 684 -38.23 -6.21 -33.92
N ASN A 685 -38.62 -5.86 -32.68
CA ASN A 685 -38.32 -6.57 -31.44
C ASN A 685 -36.82 -6.83 -31.14
N SER A 686 -35.91 -6.17 -31.86
CA SER A 686 -34.47 -6.28 -31.66
C SER A 686 -34.00 -5.40 -30.50
N SER A 687 -32.84 -5.74 -29.93
CA SER A 687 -32.18 -4.90 -28.93
C SER A 687 -31.80 -3.54 -29.51
N LEU A 688 -31.91 -2.52 -28.67
CA LEU A 688 -31.60 -1.14 -29.02
C LEU A 688 -30.21 -0.74 -28.53
N SER A 689 -29.49 0.01 -29.37
CA SER A 689 -28.19 0.58 -29.06
C SER A 689 -28.33 2.03 -28.62
N THR A 690 -27.53 2.49 -27.67
CA THR A 690 -27.44 3.91 -27.26
C THR A 690 -26.59 4.75 -28.20
N TYR A 691 -25.98 4.12 -29.21
CA TYR A 691 -25.02 4.72 -30.13
C TYR A 691 -25.24 4.25 -31.57
N LYS A 692 -24.77 5.06 -32.54
CA LYS A 692 -24.67 4.69 -33.97
C LYS A 692 -23.35 5.16 -34.58
N GLY A 693 -23.09 4.72 -35.81
CA GLY A 693 -21.95 5.18 -36.60
C GLY A 693 -22.13 6.60 -37.13
N TYR A 694 -21.08 7.42 -37.06
CA TYR A 694 -20.98 8.76 -37.63
C TYR A 694 -19.71 8.88 -38.45
N ILE A 695 -19.76 9.66 -39.53
CA ILE A 695 -18.57 10.15 -40.23
C ILE A 695 -18.31 11.56 -39.72
N ILE A 696 -17.16 11.77 -39.08
CA ILE A 696 -16.77 13.07 -38.50
C ILE A 696 -15.69 13.70 -39.36
N ASP A 697 -15.90 14.98 -39.68
CA ASP A 697 -14.89 15.86 -40.28
C ASP A 697 -13.96 16.39 -39.17
N VAL A 698 -12.84 15.70 -38.98
CA VAL A 698 -11.90 15.97 -37.89
C VAL A 698 -11.19 17.30 -38.11
N ASP A 699 -10.94 17.69 -39.36
CA ASP A 699 -10.32 18.98 -39.66
C ASP A 699 -11.22 20.14 -39.23
N THR A 700 -12.49 20.11 -39.63
CA THR A 700 -13.45 21.16 -39.29
C THR A 700 -13.64 21.29 -37.78
N GLU A 701 -13.83 20.18 -37.08
CA GLU A 701 -14.04 20.18 -35.62
C GLU A 701 -12.81 20.73 -34.87
N ILE A 702 -11.60 20.26 -35.21
CA ILE A 702 -10.37 20.71 -34.54
C ILE A 702 -10.05 22.15 -34.90
N SER A 703 -10.12 22.54 -36.18
CA SER A 703 -9.79 23.89 -36.64
C SER A 703 -10.75 24.94 -36.06
N LYS A 704 -12.02 24.58 -35.84
CA LYS A 704 -12.98 25.45 -35.14
C LYS A 704 -12.63 25.59 -33.65
N ALA A 705 -12.34 24.48 -32.97
CA ALA A 705 -12.02 24.49 -31.54
C ALA A 705 -10.68 25.22 -31.25
N ILE A 706 -9.66 25.03 -32.09
CA ILE A 706 -8.38 25.75 -32.02
C ILE A 706 -8.57 27.26 -32.13
N ARG A 707 -9.36 27.72 -33.13
CA ARG A 707 -9.66 29.15 -33.30
C ARG A 707 -10.43 29.73 -32.12
N GLY A 708 -11.41 28.98 -31.59
CA GLY A 708 -12.20 29.42 -30.44
C GLY A 708 -11.38 29.57 -29.16
N LEU A 709 -10.38 28.69 -28.95
CA LEU A 709 -9.54 28.69 -27.75
C LEU A 709 -8.27 29.58 -27.88
N GLY A 710 -7.88 29.98 -29.09
CA GLY A 710 -6.68 30.78 -29.34
C GLY A 710 -5.37 30.05 -29.01
N ILE A 711 -5.31 28.73 -29.15
CA ILE A 711 -4.15 27.89 -28.80
C ILE A 711 -3.59 27.17 -30.03
N ASN A 712 -2.33 26.78 -29.99
CA ASN A 712 -1.71 25.94 -31.01
C ASN A 712 -1.18 24.64 -30.39
N ILE A 713 -1.44 23.49 -31.01
CA ILE A 713 -1.07 22.17 -30.49
C ILE A 713 -0.52 21.26 -31.59
N ARG A 714 0.41 20.37 -31.23
CA ARG A 714 1.04 19.43 -32.17
C ARG A 714 0.38 18.06 -32.21
N HIS A 715 -0.26 17.64 -31.14
CA HIS A 715 -0.84 16.31 -30.98
C HIS A 715 -2.13 16.38 -30.18
N LEU A 716 -3.09 15.50 -30.46
CA LEU A 716 -4.28 15.31 -29.63
C LEU A 716 -4.60 13.82 -29.52
N LYS A 717 -4.14 13.20 -28.44
CA LYS A 717 -4.25 11.74 -28.24
C LYS A 717 -5.67 11.39 -27.74
N GLY A 718 -6.49 10.83 -28.64
CA GLY A 718 -7.81 10.30 -28.32
C GLY A 718 -7.81 8.81 -27.97
N VAL A 719 -9.00 8.21 -27.90
CA VAL A 719 -9.19 6.77 -27.71
C VAL A 719 -9.56 6.10 -29.03
N ARG A 720 -9.29 4.80 -29.18
CA ARG A 720 -9.70 4.09 -30.41
C ARG A 720 -11.22 3.98 -30.53
N ARG A 721 -11.89 3.68 -29.42
CA ARG A 721 -13.34 3.50 -29.27
C ARG A 721 -13.70 3.87 -27.83
N LEU A 722 -14.88 4.45 -27.62
CA LEU A 722 -15.41 4.68 -26.28
C LEU A 722 -15.84 3.34 -25.66
N SER A 723 -15.42 3.10 -24.41
CA SER A 723 -15.78 1.94 -23.59
C SER A 723 -17.04 2.14 -22.76
N SER A 724 -17.54 3.38 -22.68
CA SER A 724 -18.74 3.75 -21.93
C SER A 724 -20.02 3.19 -22.54
N LEU A 725 -21.05 2.97 -21.71
CA LEU A 725 -22.34 2.43 -22.14
C LEU A 725 -23.01 3.30 -23.20
N TYR A 726 -23.03 4.62 -23.00
CA TYR A 726 -23.72 5.56 -23.89
C TYR A 726 -22.86 6.06 -25.06
N LYS A 727 -21.54 5.86 -24.99
CA LYS A 727 -20.56 6.41 -25.96
C LYS A 727 -20.70 7.92 -26.16
N VAL A 728 -20.90 8.63 -25.06
CA VAL A 728 -20.84 10.10 -25.05
C VAL A 728 -19.38 10.51 -25.14
N PRO A 729 -18.96 11.24 -26.18
CA PRO A 729 -17.58 11.72 -26.27
C PRO A 729 -17.38 12.94 -25.35
N GLU A 730 -16.17 13.10 -24.85
CA GLU A 730 -15.76 14.34 -24.21
C GLU A 730 -15.60 15.48 -25.24
N PRO A 731 -15.96 16.74 -24.91
CA PRO A 731 -15.70 17.88 -25.77
C PRO A 731 -14.22 18.00 -26.17
N ILE A 732 -13.96 18.27 -27.45
CA ILE A 732 -12.60 18.31 -28.00
C ILE A 732 -11.80 19.46 -27.38
N GLU A 733 -12.47 20.56 -27.05
CA GLU A 733 -11.90 21.75 -26.41
C GLU A 733 -11.15 21.41 -25.12
N LYS A 734 -11.72 20.55 -24.27
CA LYS A 734 -11.06 20.06 -23.05
C LYS A 734 -9.77 19.33 -23.38
N GLY A 735 -9.82 18.47 -24.40
CA GLY A 735 -8.69 17.74 -24.93
C GLY A 735 -7.56 18.63 -25.44
N LEU A 736 -7.90 19.69 -26.17
CA LEU A 736 -6.94 20.65 -26.71
C LEU A 736 -6.23 21.42 -25.59
N LEU A 737 -6.99 21.90 -24.59
CA LEU A 737 -6.42 22.56 -23.41
C LEU A 737 -5.52 21.60 -22.62
N ARG A 738 -5.94 20.35 -22.39
CA ARG A 738 -5.06 19.34 -21.76
C ARG A 738 -3.80 19.10 -22.57
N SER A 739 -3.88 19.06 -23.90
CA SER A 739 -2.70 18.88 -24.74
C SER A 739 -1.75 20.08 -24.68
N PHE A 740 -2.28 21.30 -24.64
CA PHE A 740 -1.51 22.53 -24.47
C PHE A 740 -0.68 22.51 -23.17
N TYR A 741 -1.24 22.00 -22.07
CA TYR A 741 -0.55 21.88 -20.78
C TYR A 741 0.21 20.54 -20.56
N ASP A 742 0.29 19.65 -21.56
CA ASP A 742 0.85 18.27 -21.43
C ASP A 742 0.21 17.46 -20.28
N LEU A 743 -1.12 17.51 -20.20
CA LEU A 743 -1.94 16.78 -19.24
C LEU A 743 -2.59 15.55 -19.89
N TYR A 744 -2.86 14.54 -19.07
CA TYR A 744 -3.42 13.26 -19.51
C TYR A 744 -4.67 12.94 -18.69
N VAL A 745 -5.71 12.49 -19.39
CA VAL A 745 -7.02 12.22 -18.79
C VAL A 745 -7.14 10.75 -18.40
N TYR A 746 -7.75 10.49 -17.26
CA TYR A 746 -8.15 9.15 -16.84
C TYR A 746 -9.53 8.76 -17.44
N LYS A 747 -10.00 7.54 -17.17
CA LYS A 747 -11.20 6.98 -17.82
C LYS A 747 -12.49 7.73 -17.48
N ASP A 748 -12.52 8.44 -16.37
CA ASP A 748 -13.67 9.15 -15.83
C ASP A 748 -13.66 10.65 -16.14
N GLY A 749 -12.64 11.15 -16.86
CA GLY A 749 -12.49 12.57 -17.22
C GLY A 749 -11.54 13.36 -16.32
N THR A 750 -11.11 12.79 -15.18
CA THR A 750 -10.22 13.47 -14.21
C THR A 750 -8.74 13.37 -14.59
N ILE A 751 -7.92 14.27 -14.05
CA ILE A 751 -6.45 14.25 -14.15
C ILE A 751 -5.88 13.89 -12.79
N ARG A 752 -4.93 12.94 -12.75
CA ARG A 752 -4.45 12.37 -11.48
C ARG A 752 -2.94 12.31 -11.37
N PHE A 753 -2.48 12.43 -10.13
CA PHE A 753 -1.09 12.19 -9.74
C PHE A 753 -1.04 11.05 -8.73
N ASP A 754 -0.36 9.95 -9.07
CA ASP A 754 -0.21 8.82 -8.15
C ASP A 754 0.98 9.04 -7.22
N VAL A 755 0.79 8.81 -5.92
CA VAL A 755 1.81 9.01 -4.88
C VAL A 755 1.77 7.89 -3.83
N THR A 756 2.92 7.50 -3.28
CA THR A 756 3.01 6.55 -2.16
C THR A 756 2.55 7.21 -0.86
N ASN A 757 1.73 6.52 -0.08
CA ASN A 757 1.22 7.02 1.19
C ASN A 757 2.31 6.97 2.27
N ALA A 758 2.39 7.98 3.12
CA ALA A 758 3.20 7.97 4.33
C ALA A 758 2.44 8.62 5.49
N PRO A 759 2.46 8.04 6.71
CA PRO A 759 1.77 8.62 7.84
C PRO A 759 2.60 9.76 8.43
N LEU A 760 1.92 10.79 8.91
CA LEU A 760 2.52 11.87 9.67
C LEU A 760 1.49 12.41 10.65
N THR A 761 1.88 12.58 11.91
CA THR A 761 1.01 13.22 12.92
C THR A 761 1.53 14.58 13.36
N HIS A 762 2.84 14.81 13.19
CA HIS A 762 3.49 16.02 13.67
C HIS A 762 4.58 16.45 12.70
N PHE A 763 4.71 17.75 12.44
CA PHE A 763 5.66 18.31 11.47
C PHE A 763 6.27 19.61 11.99
N LYS A 764 7.42 20.00 11.45
CA LYS A 764 8.01 21.32 11.66
C LYS A 764 7.77 22.21 10.44
N PRO A 765 7.49 23.51 10.58
CA PRO A 765 7.34 24.43 9.44
C PRO A 765 8.49 24.34 8.43
N ARG A 766 9.73 24.22 8.91
CA ARG A 766 10.94 24.08 8.08
C ARG A 766 10.92 22.83 7.20
N GLU A 767 10.38 21.72 7.69
CA GLU A 767 10.33 20.43 6.95
C GLU A 767 9.48 20.50 5.69
N ILE A 768 8.49 21.38 5.67
CA ILE A 768 7.48 21.49 4.60
C ILE A 768 7.62 22.76 3.77
N GLY A 769 8.59 23.61 4.12
CA GLY A 769 8.91 24.86 3.43
C GLY A 769 7.78 25.90 3.47
N THR A 770 6.96 25.91 4.53
CA THR A 770 5.80 26.81 4.63
C THR A 770 6.02 27.87 5.71
N PRO A 771 5.92 29.16 5.38
CA PRO A 771 6.12 30.22 6.37
C PRO A 771 5.12 30.16 7.53
N ILE A 772 5.59 30.49 8.74
CA ILE A 772 4.77 30.55 9.96
C ILE A 772 3.52 31.43 9.77
N SER A 773 3.66 32.58 9.10
CA SER A 773 2.53 33.48 8.83
C SER A 773 1.43 32.84 7.97
N THR A 774 1.80 31.94 7.06
CA THR A 774 0.85 31.15 6.26
C THR A 774 0.21 30.05 7.10
N LEU A 775 0.98 29.36 7.94
CA LEU A 775 0.46 28.33 8.85
C LEU A 775 -0.54 28.91 9.86
N LYS A 776 -0.27 30.09 10.42
CA LYS A 776 -1.22 30.82 11.28
C LYS A 776 -2.54 31.11 10.56
N LYS A 777 -2.50 31.54 9.29
CA LYS A 777 -3.71 31.73 8.46
C LYS A 777 -4.48 30.43 8.19
N LEU A 778 -3.80 29.29 8.21
CA LEU A 778 -4.41 27.96 8.05
C LEU A 778 -4.97 27.38 9.38
N GLY A 779 -4.80 28.11 10.49
CA GLY A 779 -5.29 27.75 11.82
C GLY A 779 -4.29 26.99 12.69
N TYR A 780 -2.99 27.11 12.42
CA TYR A 780 -1.91 26.63 13.27
C TYR A 780 -1.37 27.79 14.12
N GLU A 781 -1.87 27.90 15.34
CA GLU A 781 -1.52 29.00 16.27
C GLU A 781 -0.50 28.55 17.31
N LYS A 782 -0.62 27.31 17.77
CA LYS A 782 0.19 26.73 18.84
C LYS A 782 0.88 25.45 18.40
N ASP A 783 2.01 25.17 19.03
CA ASP A 783 2.72 23.91 18.89
C ASP A 783 2.06 22.77 19.68
N PHE A 784 2.62 21.56 19.59
CA PHE A 784 2.08 20.37 20.24
C PHE A 784 2.19 20.39 21.77
N LEU A 785 2.99 21.29 22.35
CA LEU A 785 3.12 21.51 23.80
C LEU A 785 2.16 22.59 24.30
N GLY A 786 1.57 23.37 23.39
CA GLY A 786 0.61 24.44 23.69
C GLY A 786 1.23 25.84 23.71
N GLU A 787 2.51 25.97 23.32
CA GLU A 787 3.22 27.24 23.19
C GLU A 787 2.84 27.93 21.87
N GLU A 788 2.93 29.26 21.83
CA GLU A 788 2.64 30.03 20.61
C GLU A 788 3.66 29.70 19.49
N LEU A 789 3.19 29.63 18.24
CA LEU A 789 4.03 29.35 17.09
C LEU A 789 4.87 30.59 16.71
N GLU A 790 6.17 30.54 16.96
CA GLU A 790 7.13 31.62 16.73
C GLU A 790 8.40 31.16 15.98
N ASP A 791 8.75 29.88 16.07
CA ASP A 791 9.96 29.28 15.48
C ASP A 791 9.62 28.22 14.41
N GLU A 792 10.45 28.11 13.37
CA GLU A 792 10.30 27.11 12.31
C GLU A 792 10.72 25.69 12.70
N GLU A 793 11.37 25.53 13.86
CA GLU A 793 11.76 24.26 14.47
C GLU A 793 10.73 23.72 15.47
N GLN A 794 9.72 24.52 15.84
CA GLN A 794 8.61 24.05 16.66
C GLN A 794 7.84 22.93 15.95
N ILE A 795 7.43 21.93 16.73
CA ILE A 795 6.70 20.77 16.23
C ILE A 795 5.19 21.05 16.35
N LEU A 796 4.50 21.05 15.22
CA LEU A 796 3.06 21.26 15.13
C LEU A 796 2.32 19.93 14.99
N GLU A 797 1.17 19.77 15.66
CA GLU A 797 0.26 18.65 15.45
C GLU A 797 -0.49 18.83 14.13
N LEU A 798 -0.36 17.88 13.20
CA LEU A 798 -0.96 17.91 11.87
C LEU A 798 -2.47 17.74 11.96
N LYS A 799 -3.24 18.70 11.43
CA LYS A 799 -4.70 18.56 11.35
C LYS A 799 -5.09 17.42 10.41
N ILE A 800 -6.16 16.71 10.74
CA ILE A 800 -6.44 15.38 10.20
C ILE A 800 -6.71 15.26 8.69
N GLN A 801 -6.97 16.36 7.97
CA GLN A 801 -7.14 16.38 6.50
C GLN A 801 -6.10 17.27 5.81
N ASP A 802 -5.14 17.80 6.55
CA ASP A 802 -4.03 18.52 5.98
C ASP A 802 -2.98 17.53 5.44
N VAL A 803 -2.43 17.84 4.28
CA VAL A 803 -1.49 16.96 3.58
C VAL A 803 -0.26 17.72 3.11
N ILE A 804 0.85 17.00 3.03
CA ILE A 804 2.13 17.49 2.52
C ILE A 804 2.49 16.65 1.30
N LEU A 805 2.57 17.30 0.15
CA LEU A 805 2.76 16.65 -1.15
C LEU A 805 4.23 16.64 -1.57
N PRO A 806 4.66 15.71 -2.44
CA PRO A 806 6.04 15.72 -2.91
C PRO A 806 6.27 16.92 -3.84
N LYS A 807 7.41 17.61 -3.73
CA LYS A 807 7.73 18.79 -4.55
C LYS A 807 7.63 18.52 -6.06
N ASN A 808 7.95 17.31 -6.50
CA ASN A 808 7.82 16.93 -7.91
C ASN A 808 6.37 16.83 -8.43
N SER A 809 5.37 16.87 -7.55
CA SER A 809 3.96 16.97 -7.93
C SER A 809 3.53 18.41 -8.23
N SER A 810 4.20 19.40 -7.63
CA SER A 810 3.81 20.82 -7.70
C SER A 810 3.68 21.32 -9.13
N GLU A 811 4.71 21.10 -9.96
CA GLU A 811 4.71 21.51 -11.36
C GLU A 811 3.52 20.91 -12.13
N TYR A 812 3.16 19.66 -11.85
CA TYR A 812 2.03 19.02 -12.50
C TYR A 812 0.70 19.59 -12.00
N LEU A 813 0.57 19.84 -10.69
CA LEU A 813 -0.62 20.45 -10.10
C LEU A 813 -0.83 21.88 -10.58
N ILE A 814 0.23 22.69 -10.72
CA ILE A 814 0.17 24.04 -11.30
C ILE A 814 -0.36 23.98 -12.74
N ARG A 815 0.14 23.03 -13.56
CA ARG A 815 -0.38 22.83 -14.92
C ARG A 815 -1.86 22.45 -14.92
N ILE A 816 -2.31 21.62 -13.99
CA ILE A 816 -3.73 21.24 -13.85
C ILE A 816 -4.57 22.45 -13.43
N ALA A 817 -4.11 23.23 -12.46
CA ALA A 817 -4.79 24.43 -11.99
C ALA A 817 -4.95 25.47 -13.12
N ASN A 818 -3.87 25.74 -13.86
CA ASN A 818 -3.90 26.62 -15.05
C ASN A 818 -4.81 26.07 -16.15
N PHE A 819 -4.84 24.75 -16.34
CA PHE A 819 -5.80 24.10 -17.24
C PHE A 819 -7.25 24.35 -16.79
N ILE A 820 -7.56 24.24 -15.50
CA ILE A 820 -8.90 24.48 -14.98
C ILE A 820 -9.29 25.95 -15.13
N ASP A 821 -8.39 26.88 -14.86
CA ASP A 821 -8.65 28.32 -15.04
C ASP A 821 -8.92 28.67 -16.49
N ASP A 822 -8.08 28.19 -17.42
CA ASP A 822 -8.31 28.35 -18.85
C ASP A 822 -9.60 27.66 -19.31
N LEU A 823 -9.95 26.52 -18.72
CA LEU A 823 -11.20 25.84 -19.00
C LEU A 823 -12.40 26.67 -18.53
N LEU A 824 -12.35 27.27 -17.33
CA LEU A 824 -13.39 28.17 -16.82
C LEU A 824 -13.55 29.40 -17.73
N VAL A 825 -12.45 30.04 -18.10
CA VAL A 825 -12.46 31.27 -18.91
C VAL A 825 -12.84 30.98 -20.36
N LYS A 826 -12.07 30.13 -21.05
CA LYS A 826 -12.16 29.96 -22.51
C LYS A 826 -13.29 29.04 -22.95
N PHE A 827 -13.71 28.10 -22.11
CA PHE A 827 -14.77 27.14 -22.46
C PHE A 827 -16.11 27.43 -21.78
N TYR A 828 -16.11 27.81 -20.49
CA TYR A 828 -17.35 28.07 -19.75
C TYR A 828 -17.74 29.56 -19.65
N GLY A 829 -16.85 30.49 -19.99
CA GLY A 829 -17.06 31.93 -19.85
C GLY A 829 -17.28 32.34 -18.39
N LEU A 830 -16.42 31.85 -17.49
CA LEU A 830 -16.41 32.13 -16.05
C LEU A 830 -15.06 32.72 -15.63
N SER A 831 -14.99 33.31 -14.44
CA SER A 831 -13.74 33.79 -13.85
C SER A 831 -12.81 32.62 -13.50
N PRO A 832 -11.47 32.81 -13.57
CA PRO A 832 -10.51 31.82 -13.07
C PRO A 832 -10.63 31.66 -11.55
N TYR A 833 -10.24 30.50 -11.03
CA TYR A 833 -10.33 30.17 -9.60
C TYR A 833 -8.96 30.08 -8.93
N TYR A 834 -8.02 29.32 -9.49
CA TYR A 834 -6.75 29.01 -8.81
C TYR A 834 -5.75 30.16 -8.88
N ASN A 835 -5.53 30.73 -10.08
CA ASN A 835 -4.56 31.79 -10.35
C ASN A 835 -3.14 31.50 -9.82
N VAL A 836 -2.72 30.24 -9.85
CA VAL A 836 -1.44 29.77 -9.28
C VAL A 836 -0.28 29.91 -10.26
N LYS A 837 0.86 30.40 -9.78
CA LYS A 837 2.09 30.58 -10.57
C LYS A 837 3.25 29.75 -10.04
N GLN A 838 3.32 29.59 -8.72
CA GLN A 838 4.38 28.89 -8.01
C GLN A 838 3.81 27.84 -7.04
N SER A 839 4.66 27.01 -6.45
CA SER A 839 4.25 25.93 -5.54
C SER A 839 3.51 26.46 -4.33
N GLU A 840 3.92 27.60 -3.80
CA GLU A 840 3.42 28.22 -2.57
C GLU A 840 1.97 28.67 -2.75
N ASP A 841 1.57 29.03 -3.96
CA ASP A 841 0.19 29.44 -4.27
C ASP A 841 -0.79 28.25 -4.19
N LEU A 842 -0.30 27.00 -4.24
CA LEU A 842 -1.14 25.80 -4.06
C LEU A 842 -1.54 25.58 -2.60
N ILE A 843 -0.85 26.22 -1.64
CA ILE A 843 -1.08 26.04 -0.21
C ILE A 843 -2.47 26.57 0.16
N GLY A 844 -3.24 25.74 0.86
CA GLY A 844 -4.64 25.99 1.23
C GLY A 844 -5.66 25.51 0.20
N HIS A 845 -5.27 25.20 -1.04
CA HIS A 845 -6.22 24.63 -1.99
C HIS A 845 -6.58 23.17 -1.66
N LEU A 846 -7.82 22.81 -1.96
CA LEU A 846 -8.35 21.48 -1.70
C LEU A 846 -8.03 20.49 -2.81
N ILE A 847 -7.76 19.27 -2.40
CA ILE A 847 -7.54 18.10 -3.24
C ILE A 847 -8.50 16.98 -2.84
N VAL A 848 -8.63 16.00 -3.72
CA VAL A 848 -9.28 14.73 -3.46
C VAL A 848 -8.21 13.65 -3.48
N GLY A 849 -8.05 12.95 -2.35
CA GLY A 849 -7.35 11.67 -2.30
C GLY A 849 -8.29 10.56 -2.71
N LEU A 850 -7.87 9.73 -3.66
CA LEU A 850 -8.65 8.58 -4.14
C LEU A 850 -7.78 7.32 -4.19
N ALA A 851 -8.22 6.30 -3.46
CA ALA A 851 -7.59 5.00 -3.47
C ALA A 851 -8.00 4.14 -4.67
N PRO A 852 -7.10 3.30 -5.20
CA PRO A 852 -7.50 2.26 -6.14
C PRO A 852 -8.59 1.36 -5.55
N HIS A 853 -9.45 0.79 -6.40
CA HIS A 853 -10.58 -0.08 -6.08
C HIS A 853 -11.72 0.57 -5.27
N THR A 854 -11.64 1.87 -4.97
CA THR A 854 -12.69 2.64 -4.30
C THR A 854 -13.46 3.52 -5.30
N TYR A 855 -14.60 4.06 -4.87
CA TYR A 855 -15.31 5.12 -5.62
C TYR A 855 -15.59 6.39 -4.80
N SER A 856 -15.16 6.40 -3.53
CA SER A 856 -15.32 7.54 -2.63
C SER A 856 -13.98 8.23 -2.45
N GLY A 857 -13.88 9.49 -2.89
CA GLY A 857 -12.73 10.35 -2.61
C GLY A 857 -12.84 11.00 -1.24
N VAL A 858 -11.70 11.41 -0.67
CA VAL A 858 -11.63 12.13 0.61
C VAL A 858 -10.98 13.48 0.38
N ILE A 859 -11.61 14.55 0.88
CA ILE A 859 -11.04 15.90 0.82
C ILE A 859 -9.77 15.98 1.65
N GLY A 860 -8.73 16.59 1.08
CA GLY A 860 -7.54 17.04 1.79
C GLY A 860 -7.20 18.49 1.45
N ARG A 861 -6.42 19.15 2.30
CA ARG A 861 -5.93 20.52 2.10
C ARG A 861 -4.41 20.52 2.05
N ILE A 862 -3.83 21.13 1.02
CA ILE A 862 -2.38 21.21 0.87
C ILE A 862 -1.84 22.21 1.89
N ILE A 863 -0.87 21.82 2.72
CA ILE A 863 -0.23 22.74 3.68
C ILE A 863 1.25 22.99 3.41
N GLY A 864 1.89 22.20 2.55
CA GLY A 864 3.30 22.35 2.20
C GLY A 864 3.82 21.22 1.32
N PHE A 865 5.13 21.18 1.09
CA PHE A 865 5.77 20.21 0.21
C PHE A 865 7.01 19.56 0.81
N THR A 866 7.23 18.27 0.50
CA THR A 866 8.40 17.48 0.92
C THR A 866 9.30 17.14 -0.27
N ASP A 867 10.62 16.98 -0.01
CA ASP A 867 11.55 16.46 -1.03
C ASP A 867 11.41 14.95 -1.26
N ALA A 868 10.75 14.24 -0.35
CA ALA A 868 10.51 12.81 -0.49
C ALA A 868 9.43 12.53 -1.54
N ASN A 869 9.44 11.35 -2.14
CA ASN A 869 8.45 10.92 -3.14
C ASN A 869 7.22 10.26 -2.49
N VAL A 870 6.71 10.86 -1.41
CA VAL A 870 5.57 10.35 -0.64
C VAL A 870 4.58 11.46 -0.35
N CYS A 871 3.34 11.09 -0.05
CA CYS A 871 2.30 11.98 0.47
C CYS A 871 2.23 11.77 1.99
N TYR A 872 2.78 12.71 2.74
CA TYR A 872 2.61 12.71 4.19
C TYR A 872 1.22 13.24 4.53
N ALA A 873 0.48 12.47 5.33
CA ALA A 873 -0.83 12.87 5.82
C ALA A 873 -1.14 12.17 7.14
N HIS A 874 -2.14 12.70 7.85
CA HIS A 874 -2.62 12.08 9.08
C HIS A 874 -3.07 10.62 8.83
N PRO A 875 -2.78 9.66 9.73
CA PRO A 875 -3.20 8.27 9.56
C PRO A 875 -4.68 8.09 9.24
N TYR A 876 -5.57 8.88 9.86
CA TYR A 876 -7.00 8.89 9.53
C TYR A 876 -7.30 9.24 8.08
N TRP A 877 -6.54 10.14 7.46
CA TRP A 877 -6.76 10.50 6.07
C TRP A 877 -6.43 9.34 5.15
N HIS A 878 -5.37 8.58 5.44
CA HIS A 878 -5.02 7.35 4.73
C HIS A 878 -6.07 6.25 4.96
N ALA A 879 -6.42 5.98 6.22
CA ALA A 879 -7.39 4.97 6.62
C ALA A 879 -8.80 5.24 6.06
N ALA A 880 -9.24 6.50 5.98
CA ALA A 880 -10.52 6.90 5.39
C ALA A 880 -10.67 6.55 3.90
N LYS A 881 -9.57 6.20 3.24
CA LYS A 881 -9.56 5.71 1.84
C LYS A 881 -9.43 4.19 1.77
N ARG A 882 -9.56 3.48 2.90
CA ARG A 882 -9.24 2.06 3.10
C ARG A 882 -7.82 1.72 2.64
N ARG A 883 -6.87 2.52 3.09
CA ARG A 883 -5.44 2.36 2.80
C ARG A 883 -4.64 2.49 4.08
N ASN A 884 -3.54 1.76 4.13
CA ASN A 884 -2.50 1.91 5.14
C ASN A 884 -1.19 2.34 4.48
N CYS A 885 -0.11 2.32 5.24
CA CYS A 885 1.21 2.70 4.77
C CYS A 885 2.11 1.46 4.58
N ASP A 886 1.54 0.37 4.05
CA ASP A 886 2.29 -0.86 3.75
C ASP A 886 3.04 -0.81 2.40
N GLY A 887 2.93 0.30 1.64
CA GLY A 887 3.39 0.46 0.26
C GLY A 887 2.27 0.71 -0.75
N ASP A 888 1.06 0.94 -0.25
CA ASP A 888 -0.09 1.44 -0.99
C ASP A 888 0.13 2.85 -1.59
N GLU A 889 -0.61 3.11 -2.67
CA GLU A 889 -0.48 4.32 -3.48
C GLU A 889 -1.86 4.93 -3.73
N ASP A 890 -1.98 6.23 -3.55
CA ASP A 890 -3.21 6.99 -3.82
C ASP A 890 -3.06 7.90 -5.04
N SER A 891 -4.20 8.22 -5.65
CA SER A 891 -4.30 9.26 -6.65
C SER A 891 -4.72 10.58 -5.99
N ILE A 892 -3.98 11.65 -6.29
CA ILE A 892 -4.31 13.03 -5.94
C ILE A 892 -4.95 13.72 -7.15
N ILE A 893 -6.08 14.39 -6.93
CA ILE A 893 -6.85 15.14 -7.91
C ILE A 893 -7.15 16.53 -7.33
N LEU A 894 -7.01 17.61 -8.10
CA LEU A 894 -7.48 18.92 -7.64
C LEU A 894 -9.01 18.90 -7.49
N ALA A 895 -9.55 19.42 -6.38
CA ALA A 895 -10.97 19.26 -6.07
C ALA A 895 -11.90 19.80 -7.17
N LEU A 896 -11.57 20.94 -7.78
CA LEU A 896 -12.38 21.51 -8.87
C LEU A 896 -12.31 20.67 -10.16
N ASP A 897 -11.18 20.01 -10.45
CA ASP A 897 -11.08 19.07 -11.59
C ASP A 897 -12.03 17.89 -11.42
N ALA A 898 -12.07 17.33 -10.21
CA ALA A 898 -12.97 16.22 -9.89
C ALA A 898 -14.44 16.62 -10.10
N LEU A 899 -14.86 17.81 -9.65
CA LEU A 899 -16.26 18.22 -9.78
C LEU A 899 -16.66 18.65 -11.21
N ILE A 900 -15.75 19.28 -11.97
CA ILE A 900 -16.04 19.78 -13.32
C ILE A 900 -15.89 18.69 -14.38
N ASN A 901 -14.85 17.86 -14.32
CA ASN A 901 -14.48 16.97 -15.42
C ASN A 901 -14.94 15.52 -15.26
N PHE A 902 -15.27 15.08 -14.05
CA PHE A 902 -15.83 13.74 -13.82
C PHE A 902 -17.21 13.55 -14.47
N SER A 903 -17.45 12.46 -15.17
CA SER A 903 -18.82 12.09 -15.58
C SER A 903 -19.08 10.60 -15.55
N THR A 904 -20.27 10.22 -15.06
CA THR A 904 -20.73 8.83 -15.07
C THR A 904 -20.91 8.30 -16.50
N TYR A 905 -21.15 9.19 -17.47
CA TYR A 905 -21.26 8.85 -18.89
C TYR A 905 -19.94 8.42 -19.53
N TYR A 906 -18.79 8.68 -18.90
CA TYR A 906 -17.47 8.26 -19.38
C TYR A 906 -17.06 6.88 -18.84
N LEU A 907 -17.67 6.44 -17.74
CA LEU A 907 -17.29 5.20 -17.06
C LEU A 907 -17.47 3.99 -17.98
N PRO A 908 -16.55 3.02 -17.99
CA PRO A 908 -16.66 1.80 -18.77
C PRO A 908 -17.96 1.04 -18.49
N SER A 909 -18.58 0.45 -19.52
CA SER A 909 -19.82 -0.33 -19.34
C SER A 909 -19.63 -1.71 -18.72
N LYS A 910 -18.39 -2.19 -18.61
CA LYS A 910 -18.07 -3.48 -17.99
C LYS A 910 -18.09 -3.36 -16.47
N ARG A 911 -18.48 -4.43 -15.77
CA ARG A 911 -18.36 -4.55 -14.31
C ARG A 911 -16.94 -4.18 -13.85
N GLY A 912 -16.82 -3.37 -12.82
CA GLY A 912 -15.54 -2.77 -12.39
C GLY A 912 -15.27 -1.40 -13.03
N GLY A 913 -16.29 -0.78 -13.64
CA GLY A 913 -16.19 0.51 -14.29
C GLY A 913 -16.27 1.69 -13.31
N LEU A 914 -16.95 1.49 -12.18
CA LEU A 914 -17.06 2.47 -11.09
C LEU A 914 -15.82 2.48 -10.18
N MET A 915 -15.08 1.36 -10.12
CA MET A 915 -13.79 1.30 -9.43
C MET A 915 -12.82 2.36 -9.94
N ASP A 916 -12.05 2.95 -9.01
CA ASP A 916 -11.12 4.05 -9.27
C ASP A 916 -11.84 5.31 -9.80
N SER A 917 -13.06 5.64 -9.36
CA SER A 917 -13.75 6.89 -9.78
C SER A 917 -14.09 7.79 -8.58
N VAL A 918 -14.34 9.08 -8.80
CA VAL A 918 -14.76 10.00 -7.72
C VAL A 918 -16.28 10.14 -7.73
N TYR A 919 -16.99 9.04 -7.52
CA TYR A 919 -18.46 9.04 -7.55
C TYR A 919 -19.06 9.67 -6.29
N LEU A 920 -18.47 9.37 -5.13
CA LEU A 920 -18.76 10.02 -3.85
C LEU A 920 -17.57 10.86 -3.38
N LEU A 921 -17.85 11.85 -2.55
CA LEU A 921 -16.84 12.69 -1.93
C LEU A 921 -17.14 12.91 -0.44
N THR A 922 -16.25 12.40 0.41
CA THR A 922 -16.27 12.61 1.85
C THR A 922 -15.66 13.98 2.17
N ILE A 923 -16.45 14.84 2.81
CA ILE A 923 -16.04 16.22 3.12
C ILE A 923 -15.25 16.28 4.43
N ASN A 924 -15.83 15.80 5.53
CA ASN A 924 -15.22 15.83 6.86
C ASN A 924 -14.89 14.42 7.31
N LEU A 925 -13.74 14.27 7.97
CA LEU A 925 -13.33 12.99 8.53
C LEU A 925 -13.83 12.80 9.95
N ASN A 926 -14.55 11.70 10.16
CA ASN A 926 -14.92 11.19 11.47
C ASN A 926 -14.08 9.93 11.78
N PRO A 927 -13.14 9.99 12.74
CA PRO A 927 -12.28 8.85 13.08
C PRO A 927 -13.03 7.59 13.51
N VAL A 928 -14.27 7.71 13.99
CA VAL A 928 -15.13 6.56 14.33
C VAL A 928 -15.50 5.73 13.10
N GLU A 929 -15.56 6.36 11.93
CA GLU A 929 -16.03 5.74 10.68
C GLU A 929 -14.91 5.32 9.72
N VAL A 930 -13.65 5.60 10.07
CA VAL A 930 -12.50 5.18 9.27
C VAL A 930 -12.06 3.77 9.64
N ASP A 931 -11.28 3.16 8.76
CA ASP A 931 -10.75 1.81 8.94
C ASP A 931 -10.06 1.62 10.32
N ASP A 932 -10.45 0.52 10.97
CA ASP A 932 -10.10 0.18 12.35
C ASP A 932 -8.58 0.05 12.57
N GLU A 933 -7.78 -0.17 11.52
CA GLU A 933 -6.31 -0.25 11.62
C GLU A 933 -5.72 1.04 12.22
N SER A 934 -6.32 2.20 11.90
CA SER A 934 -5.90 3.49 12.47
C SER A 934 -6.26 3.67 13.95
N HIS A 935 -7.18 2.86 14.47
CA HIS A 935 -7.58 2.90 15.89
C HIS A 935 -6.55 2.22 16.79
N ASN A 936 -5.69 1.38 16.22
CA ASN A 936 -4.64 0.65 16.94
C ASN A 936 -3.37 1.48 17.18
N ILE A 937 -3.30 2.70 16.63
CA ILE A 937 -2.14 3.59 16.79
C ILE A 937 -2.01 4.01 18.25
N GLU A 938 -0.82 3.80 18.83
CA GLU A 938 -0.49 4.26 20.18
C GLU A 938 -0.39 5.79 20.29
N THR A 939 -0.85 6.33 21.42
CA THR A 939 -0.91 7.78 21.71
C THR A 939 0.13 8.24 22.74
N HIS A 940 0.96 7.31 23.22
CA HIS A 940 1.95 7.53 24.27
C HIS A 940 3.19 8.32 23.82
N SER A 941 3.83 9.01 24.77
CA SER A 941 5.17 9.59 24.59
C SER A 941 6.30 8.71 25.12
N ARG A 942 5.99 7.71 25.96
CA ARG A 942 6.91 6.72 26.52
C ARG A 942 6.15 5.44 26.84
N PHE A 943 6.81 4.29 26.75
CA PHE A 943 6.29 3.02 27.28
C PHE A 943 6.72 2.84 28.73
N SER A 944 5.88 2.17 29.53
CA SER A 944 6.20 1.83 30.91
C SER A 944 7.18 0.67 31.01
N LEU A 945 7.81 0.51 32.17
CA LEU A 945 8.65 -0.65 32.46
C LEU A 945 7.88 -1.99 32.33
N GLU A 946 6.62 -2.00 32.75
CA GLU A 946 5.72 -3.15 32.65
C GLU A 946 5.49 -3.60 31.18
N PHE A 947 5.49 -2.67 30.23
CA PHE A 947 5.41 -3.00 28.80
C PHE A 947 6.63 -3.80 28.33
N TYR A 948 7.84 -3.34 28.69
CA TYR A 948 9.07 -4.04 28.31
C TYR A 948 9.15 -5.43 28.95
N GLU A 949 8.75 -5.57 30.21
CA GLU A 949 8.65 -6.86 30.89
C GLU A 949 7.63 -7.80 30.23
N SER A 950 6.51 -7.27 29.75
CA SER A 950 5.49 -8.01 29.01
C SER A 950 6.02 -8.54 27.68
N SER A 951 6.86 -7.75 26.99
CA SER A 951 7.52 -8.18 25.75
C SER A 951 8.46 -9.37 25.96
N LEU A 952 9.16 -9.45 27.10
CA LEU A 952 10.04 -10.57 27.43
C LEU A 952 9.28 -11.87 27.65
N LYS A 953 8.03 -11.78 28.13
CA LYS A 953 7.12 -12.92 28.35
C LYS A 953 6.38 -13.34 27.07
N CYS A 954 6.60 -12.65 25.96
CA CYS A 954 5.94 -12.86 24.68
C CYS A 954 4.40 -12.84 24.78
N LEU A 955 3.85 -11.91 25.57
CA LEU A 955 2.40 -11.79 25.75
C LEU A 955 1.70 -11.40 24.44
N GLU A 956 0.42 -11.77 24.33
CA GLU A 956 -0.43 -11.31 23.23
C GLU A 956 -0.67 -9.79 23.36
N PRO A 957 -0.64 -9.00 22.27
CA PRO A 957 -0.82 -7.55 22.35
C PRO A 957 -2.11 -7.12 23.04
N LYS A 958 -3.16 -7.93 22.97
CA LYS A 958 -4.45 -7.66 23.61
C LYS A 958 -4.40 -7.68 25.13
N ASP A 959 -3.50 -8.47 25.70
CA ASP A 959 -3.34 -8.60 27.15
C ASP A 959 -2.58 -7.40 27.75
N VAL A 960 -2.05 -6.52 26.89
CA VAL A 960 -1.22 -5.36 27.23
C VAL A 960 -1.96 -4.03 26.99
N LEU A 961 -3.22 -4.09 26.53
CA LEU A 961 -4.05 -2.91 26.27
C LEU A 961 -4.43 -2.10 27.52
N ASN A 962 -4.30 -2.70 28.70
CA ASN A 962 -4.47 -2.00 29.98
C ASN A 962 -3.34 -1.01 30.27
N ILE A 963 -2.16 -1.21 29.68
CA ILE A 963 -0.98 -0.35 29.91
C ILE A 963 -0.58 0.48 28.69
N VAL A 964 -1.03 0.12 27.48
CA VAL A 964 -0.81 0.91 26.27
C VAL A 964 -2.11 1.54 25.78
N ASP A 965 -2.13 2.87 25.77
CA ASP A 965 -3.24 3.69 25.28
C ASP A 965 -3.12 3.88 23.77
N ILE A 966 -4.26 3.75 23.12
CA ILE A 966 -4.42 3.71 21.67
C ILE A 966 -5.56 4.64 21.25
N VAL A 967 -5.56 5.05 19.99
CA VAL A 967 -6.60 5.92 19.41
C VAL A 967 -8.01 5.42 19.72
N LYS A 968 -8.25 4.11 19.71
CA LYS A 968 -9.56 3.51 20.01
C LYS A 968 -10.18 4.02 21.32
N ASN A 969 -9.37 4.29 22.34
CA ASN A 969 -9.83 4.77 23.64
C ASN A 969 -10.23 6.26 23.65
N HIS A 970 -9.87 6.99 22.59
CA HIS A 970 -10.16 8.41 22.42
C HIS A 970 -11.30 8.70 21.45
N LEU A 971 -11.80 7.69 20.73
CA LEU A 971 -12.94 7.83 19.83
C LEU A 971 -14.15 8.44 20.56
N GLU A 972 -14.93 9.24 19.85
CA GLU A 972 -16.10 9.98 20.37
C GLU A 972 -15.79 11.05 21.43
N LYS A 973 -14.51 11.28 21.76
CA LYS A 973 -14.03 12.38 22.63
C LYS A 973 -13.40 13.49 21.78
N GLN A 974 -13.27 14.69 22.33
CA GLN A 974 -12.53 15.79 21.65
C GLN A 974 -11.07 15.41 21.36
N SER A 975 -10.47 14.57 22.21
CA SER A 975 -9.11 14.02 22.05
C SER A 975 -8.97 13.05 20.87
N GLN A 976 -10.00 12.74 20.10
CA GLN A 976 -9.81 11.94 18.88
C GLN A 976 -9.10 12.72 17.77
N TYR A 977 -9.12 14.06 17.84
CA TYR A 977 -8.53 14.94 16.81
C TYR A 977 -7.19 15.55 17.23
N THR A 978 -6.85 15.42 18.51
CA THR A 978 -5.72 16.09 19.16
C THR A 978 -5.15 15.14 20.21
N CYS A 979 -3.85 15.24 20.52
CA CYS A 979 -3.14 14.44 21.53
C CYS A 979 -2.60 13.08 21.04
N ILE A 980 -2.41 12.88 19.74
CA ILE A 980 -1.76 11.65 19.24
C ILE A 980 -0.23 11.82 19.29
N LYS A 981 0.38 11.59 20.46
CA LYS A 981 1.83 11.77 20.65
C LYS A 981 2.65 10.69 19.94
N PHE A 982 3.96 10.73 20.19
CA PHE A 982 4.97 9.85 19.62
C PHE A 982 6.11 9.66 20.63
N LEU A 983 6.82 8.53 20.54
CA LEU A 983 7.97 8.21 21.39
C LEU A 983 9.28 8.76 20.82
N HIS A 984 9.43 8.70 19.49
CA HIS A 984 10.64 9.11 18.80
C HIS A 984 10.43 10.40 18.01
N ASP A 985 11.24 11.41 18.30
CA ASP A 985 11.37 12.55 17.41
C ASP A 985 12.29 12.21 16.22
N THR A 986 12.23 13.05 15.19
CA THR A 986 13.16 13.02 14.06
C THR A 986 13.69 14.43 13.83
N VAL A 987 14.98 14.56 13.49
CA VAL A 987 15.56 15.86 13.11
C VAL A 987 14.82 16.44 11.90
N SER A 988 14.56 15.57 10.90
CA SER A 988 13.71 15.92 9.77
C SER A 988 13.04 14.70 9.18
N ILE A 989 11.76 14.81 8.84
CA ILE A 989 11.04 13.83 8.01
C ILE A 989 11.63 13.67 6.59
N ASN A 990 12.56 14.56 6.22
CA ASN A 990 13.28 14.55 4.96
C ASN A 990 14.68 13.93 5.07
N SER A 991 15.13 13.48 6.25
CA SER A 991 16.50 12.98 6.46
C SER A 991 16.72 11.62 5.80
N GLY A 992 17.17 11.57 4.55
CA GLY A 992 17.51 10.30 3.87
C GLY A 992 17.45 10.39 2.34
N PRO A 993 17.79 9.30 1.65
CA PRO A 993 17.73 9.24 0.19
C PRO A 993 16.31 9.50 -0.33
N LYS A 994 16.16 10.47 -1.24
CA LYS A 994 14.85 10.87 -1.79
C LYS A 994 14.31 9.92 -2.84
N THR A 995 15.22 9.26 -3.55
CA THR A 995 14.89 8.40 -4.68
C THR A 995 15.74 7.15 -4.62
N ASN A 996 15.07 6.00 -4.72
CA ASN A 996 15.73 4.71 -4.72
C ASN A 996 16.63 4.54 -5.96
N ILE A 997 17.87 4.07 -5.77
CA ILE A 997 18.84 3.80 -6.85
C ILE A 997 18.27 2.85 -7.92
N TYR A 998 17.36 1.96 -7.56
CA TYR A 998 16.68 1.04 -8.47
C TYR A 998 15.94 1.76 -9.61
N LYS A 999 15.44 2.97 -9.37
CA LYS A 999 14.81 3.80 -10.42
C LYS A 999 15.82 4.41 -11.37
N ARG A 1000 17.06 4.66 -10.90
CA ARG A 1000 18.17 5.20 -11.70
C ARG A 1000 18.78 4.11 -12.59
N LEU A 1001 18.83 2.87 -12.13
CA LEU A 1001 19.30 1.72 -12.90
C LEU A 1001 18.31 1.31 -14.01
N LYS A 1002 18.75 1.39 -15.28
CA LYS A 1002 17.92 1.03 -16.44
C LYS A 1002 17.88 -0.48 -16.69
N ASN A 1003 19.01 -1.18 -16.55
CA ASN A 1003 19.12 -2.59 -16.91
C ASN A 1003 18.93 -3.51 -15.71
N ILE A 1004 18.31 -4.66 -15.96
CA ILE A 1004 18.08 -5.69 -14.94
C ILE A 1004 19.39 -6.37 -14.50
N LYS A 1005 20.39 -6.49 -15.39
CA LYS A 1005 21.71 -7.04 -15.04
C LYS A 1005 22.39 -6.20 -13.94
N ASP A 1006 22.39 -4.88 -14.10
CA ASP A 1006 22.95 -3.94 -13.11
C ASP A 1006 22.19 -4.02 -11.78
N LYS A 1007 20.87 -4.16 -11.83
CA LYS A 1007 20.02 -4.34 -10.66
C LYS A 1007 20.33 -5.62 -9.89
N VAL A 1008 20.56 -6.73 -10.59
CA VAL A 1008 20.96 -7.98 -9.94
C VAL A 1008 22.39 -7.91 -9.43
N LYS A 1009 23.31 -7.26 -10.16
CA LYS A 1009 24.68 -7.05 -9.68
C LYS A 1009 24.68 -6.31 -8.34
N LEU A 1010 23.91 -5.23 -8.22
CA LEU A 1010 23.74 -4.50 -6.95
C LEU A 1010 23.10 -5.36 -5.86
N GLN A 1011 22.07 -6.13 -6.20
CA GLN A 1011 21.44 -7.06 -5.25
C GLN A 1011 22.44 -8.10 -4.71
N MET A 1012 23.27 -8.68 -5.58
CA MET A 1012 24.28 -9.64 -5.15
C MET A 1012 25.39 -8.95 -4.36
N GLU A 1013 25.84 -7.76 -4.76
CA GLU A 1013 26.86 -7.00 -4.03
C GLU A 1013 26.46 -6.72 -2.58
N LEU A 1014 25.22 -6.27 -2.37
CA LEU A 1014 24.67 -6.09 -1.01
C LEU A 1014 24.64 -7.40 -0.23
N ALA A 1015 24.25 -8.51 -0.88
CA ALA A 1015 24.24 -9.81 -0.23
C ALA A 1015 25.63 -10.32 0.21
N HIS A 1016 26.74 -9.82 -0.36
CA HIS A 1016 28.09 -10.14 0.14
C HIS A 1016 28.54 -9.23 1.28
N LYS A 1017 28.06 -7.98 1.28
CA LYS A 1017 28.44 -7.02 2.30
C LYS A 1017 27.66 -7.23 3.59
N ILE A 1018 26.42 -7.67 3.54
CA ILE A 1018 25.57 -7.79 4.73
C ILE A 1018 25.78 -9.14 5.40
N LEU A 1019 26.25 -9.13 6.65
CA LEU A 1019 26.49 -10.35 7.44
C LEU A 1019 25.20 -11.19 7.63
N ALA A 1020 24.05 -10.53 7.71
CA ALA A 1020 22.76 -11.17 7.92
C ALA A 1020 22.14 -11.80 6.66
N VAL A 1021 22.87 -11.88 5.54
CA VAL A 1021 22.38 -12.42 4.27
C VAL A 1021 23.35 -13.46 3.71
N ASP A 1022 22.85 -14.65 3.39
CA ASP A 1022 23.63 -15.64 2.65
C ASP A 1022 23.51 -15.40 1.14
N ALA A 1023 24.57 -14.88 0.52
CA ALA A 1023 24.63 -14.63 -0.92
C ALA A 1023 24.35 -15.89 -1.78
N THR A 1024 24.72 -17.08 -1.30
CA THR A 1024 24.48 -18.34 -2.02
C THR A 1024 22.99 -18.67 -2.04
N GLU A 1025 22.33 -18.53 -0.90
CA GLU A 1025 20.89 -18.73 -0.79
C GLU A 1025 20.11 -17.73 -1.67
N VAL A 1026 20.53 -16.45 -1.67
CA VAL A 1026 19.94 -15.43 -2.55
C VAL A 1026 20.07 -15.82 -4.02
N ALA A 1027 21.24 -16.30 -4.44
CA ALA A 1027 21.49 -16.73 -5.81
C ALA A 1027 20.59 -17.90 -6.22
N ILE A 1028 20.50 -18.95 -5.39
CA ILE A 1028 19.66 -20.12 -5.64
C ILE A 1028 18.19 -19.70 -5.80
N ARG A 1029 17.68 -18.89 -4.85
CA ARG A 1029 16.28 -18.44 -4.89
C ARG A 1029 16.01 -17.56 -6.11
N LEU A 1030 16.93 -16.67 -6.47
CA LEU A 1030 16.80 -15.81 -7.65
C LEU A 1030 16.73 -16.62 -8.95
N LEU A 1031 17.53 -17.69 -9.07
CA LEU A 1031 17.49 -18.60 -10.21
C LEU A 1031 16.16 -19.37 -10.25
N SER A 1032 15.77 -19.98 -9.14
CA SER A 1032 14.61 -20.89 -9.07
C SER A 1032 13.25 -20.20 -9.11
N HIS A 1033 13.12 -18.99 -8.53
CA HIS A 1033 11.84 -18.28 -8.41
C HIS A 1033 11.65 -17.15 -9.43
N HIS A 1034 12.72 -16.61 -10.02
CA HIS A 1034 12.62 -15.52 -10.99
C HIS A 1034 13.06 -15.94 -12.40
N PHE A 1035 14.33 -16.32 -12.58
CA PHE A 1035 14.90 -16.48 -13.91
C PHE A 1035 14.42 -17.74 -14.63
N LEU A 1036 14.44 -18.90 -13.96
CA LEU A 1036 13.99 -20.16 -14.57
C LEU A 1036 12.50 -20.13 -14.93
N PRO A 1037 11.58 -19.66 -14.07
CA PRO A 1037 10.17 -19.52 -14.43
C PRO A 1037 9.93 -18.55 -15.60
N ASP A 1038 10.63 -17.41 -15.65
CA ASP A 1038 10.50 -16.46 -16.77
C ASP A 1038 11.01 -17.05 -18.09
N LEU A 1039 12.15 -17.75 -18.05
CA LEU A 1039 12.73 -18.43 -19.22
C LEU A 1039 11.77 -19.49 -19.79
N ILE A 1040 11.23 -20.35 -18.92
CA ILE A 1040 10.26 -21.40 -19.30
C ILE A 1040 8.95 -20.76 -19.79
N GLY A 1041 8.49 -19.71 -19.11
CA GLY A 1041 7.27 -18.98 -19.49
C GLY A 1041 7.39 -18.32 -20.86
N ASN A 1042 8.51 -17.66 -21.14
CA ASN A 1042 8.80 -17.05 -22.45
C ASN A 1042 8.94 -18.10 -23.54
N LEU A 1043 9.59 -19.24 -23.26
CA LEU A 1043 9.69 -20.37 -24.18
C LEU A 1043 8.31 -20.94 -24.53
N LYS A 1044 7.46 -21.19 -23.52
CA LYS A 1044 6.08 -21.65 -23.71
C LYS A 1044 5.25 -20.63 -24.49
N SER A 1045 5.39 -19.34 -24.19
CA SER A 1045 4.72 -18.27 -24.92
C SER A 1045 5.18 -18.19 -26.36
N PHE A 1046 6.46 -18.42 -26.64
CA PHE A 1046 7.01 -18.45 -28.00
C PHE A 1046 6.44 -19.61 -28.82
N LEU A 1047 6.32 -20.80 -28.22
CA LEU A 1047 5.76 -21.99 -28.86
C LEU A 1047 4.25 -21.88 -29.14
N THR A 1048 3.51 -21.17 -28.29
CA THR A 1048 2.04 -21.04 -28.37
C THR A 1048 1.57 -19.71 -28.98
N GLN A 1049 2.50 -18.92 -29.50
CA GLN A 1049 2.21 -17.56 -29.91
C GLN A 1049 1.27 -17.45 -31.12
N LYS A 1050 0.60 -16.29 -31.21
CA LYS A 1050 -0.13 -15.87 -32.41
C LYS A 1050 0.79 -15.05 -33.31
N VAL A 1051 0.43 -14.92 -34.58
CA VAL A 1051 1.10 -14.01 -35.52
C VAL A 1051 0.26 -12.79 -35.80
N ARG A 1052 0.90 -11.62 -35.85
CA ARG A 1052 0.26 -10.31 -36.02
C ARG A 1052 0.67 -9.68 -37.34
N CYS A 1053 -0.30 -9.13 -38.06
CA CYS A 1053 0.00 -8.28 -39.22
C CYS A 1053 0.52 -6.90 -38.80
N ILE A 1054 1.62 -6.44 -39.40
CA ILE A 1054 2.24 -5.14 -39.12
C ILE A 1054 1.29 -3.96 -39.40
N LYS A 1055 0.51 -4.05 -40.48
CA LYS A 1055 -0.32 -2.94 -40.96
C LYS A 1055 -1.70 -2.89 -40.30
N CYS A 1056 -2.42 -4.02 -40.27
CA CYS A 1056 -3.80 -4.05 -39.80
C CYS A 1056 -4.00 -4.65 -38.39
N ASN A 1057 -2.92 -5.15 -37.74
CA ASN A 1057 -2.96 -5.82 -36.44
C ASN A 1057 -3.90 -7.04 -36.36
N SER A 1058 -4.31 -7.61 -37.50
CA SER A 1058 -5.04 -8.88 -37.49
C SER A 1058 -4.16 -9.96 -36.88
N LEU A 1059 -4.73 -10.70 -35.92
CA LEU A 1059 -4.09 -11.81 -35.23
C LEU A 1059 -4.53 -13.12 -35.86
N TYR A 1060 -3.58 -13.99 -36.16
CA TYR A 1060 -3.84 -15.35 -36.65
C TYR A 1060 -3.23 -16.35 -35.67
N ARG A 1061 -3.96 -17.43 -35.38
CA ARG A 1061 -3.46 -18.51 -34.53
C ARG A 1061 -2.25 -19.23 -35.15
N ARG A 1062 -2.20 -19.30 -36.48
CA ARG A 1062 -1.11 -19.90 -37.26
C ARG A 1062 -0.76 -18.97 -38.43
N ILE A 1063 0.45 -19.09 -38.96
CA ILE A 1063 0.85 -18.39 -40.18
C ILE A 1063 -0.01 -18.93 -41.34
N PRO A 1064 -0.77 -18.09 -42.06
CA PRO A 1064 -1.42 -18.50 -43.29
C PRO A 1064 -0.37 -19.03 -44.28
N ILE A 1065 -0.69 -20.08 -45.02
CA ILE A 1065 0.23 -20.71 -46.00
C ILE A 1065 0.84 -19.67 -46.96
N SER A 1066 0.09 -18.63 -47.32
CA SER A 1066 0.57 -17.54 -48.17
C SER A 1066 1.69 -16.67 -47.56
N GLY A 1067 2.03 -16.85 -46.28
CA GLY A 1067 2.98 -16.02 -45.53
C GLY A 1067 2.54 -14.57 -45.31
N ARG A 1068 1.37 -14.18 -45.83
CA ARG A 1068 0.86 -12.80 -45.88
C ARG A 1068 -0.47 -12.69 -45.15
N CYS A 1069 -0.77 -11.48 -44.68
CA CYS A 1069 -2.04 -11.19 -44.04
C CYS A 1069 -3.21 -11.34 -45.02
N LYS A 1070 -4.19 -12.18 -44.69
CA LYS A 1070 -5.41 -12.38 -45.49
C LYS A 1070 -6.27 -11.13 -45.69
N LYS A 1071 -6.14 -10.10 -44.84
CA LYS A 1071 -6.93 -8.87 -44.93
C LYS A 1071 -6.27 -7.74 -45.73
N CYS A 1072 -4.94 -7.63 -45.70
CA CYS A 1072 -4.24 -6.48 -46.29
C CYS A 1072 -2.94 -6.83 -47.02
N GLY A 1073 -2.64 -8.11 -47.23
CA GLY A 1073 -1.48 -8.61 -47.98
C GLY A 1073 -0.11 -8.35 -47.32
N SER A 1074 -0.05 -7.66 -46.18
CA SER A 1074 1.22 -7.28 -45.54
C SER A 1074 1.88 -8.43 -44.78
N LYS A 1075 3.18 -8.29 -44.48
CA LYS A 1075 3.97 -9.25 -43.72
C LYS A 1075 3.39 -9.49 -42.32
N LEU A 1076 3.52 -10.73 -41.87
CA LEU A 1076 3.16 -11.17 -40.52
C LEU A 1076 4.43 -11.24 -39.66
N LEU A 1077 4.31 -10.84 -38.41
CA LEU A 1077 5.38 -10.97 -37.41
C LEU A 1077 4.91 -11.90 -36.29
N LEU A 1078 5.88 -12.64 -35.75
CA LEU A 1078 5.76 -13.28 -34.45
C LEU A 1078 5.45 -12.21 -33.39
N THR A 1079 4.65 -12.60 -32.40
CA THR A 1079 4.31 -11.71 -31.27
C THR A 1079 5.36 -11.79 -30.16
N VAL A 1080 6.10 -12.90 -30.09
CA VAL A 1080 7.24 -13.15 -29.21
C VAL A 1080 8.44 -13.50 -30.08
N HIS A 1081 9.54 -12.76 -29.90
CA HIS A 1081 10.78 -12.97 -30.65
C HIS A 1081 11.75 -13.88 -29.88
N GLU A 1082 12.59 -14.62 -30.61
CA GLU A 1082 13.62 -15.51 -30.04
C GLU A 1082 14.53 -14.78 -29.02
N ALA A 1083 14.94 -13.55 -29.33
CA ALA A 1083 15.78 -12.74 -28.45
C ALA A 1083 15.16 -12.52 -27.05
N ASN A 1084 13.83 -12.51 -26.94
CA ASN A 1084 13.16 -12.40 -25.63
C ASN A 1084 13.30 -13.69 -24.83
N VAL A 1085 13.37 -14.84 -25.49
CA VAL A 1085 13.55 -16.15 -24.84
C VAL A 1085 15.01 -16.33 -24.38
N LYS A 1086 15.99 -15.98 -25.22
CA LYS A 1086 17.42 -16.16 -24.90
C LYS A 1086 18.00 -15.07 -23.96
N LYS A 1087 17.23 -14.04 -23.63
CA LYS A 1087 17.68 -12.80 -22.97
C LYS A 1087 18.52 -13.00 -21.70
N TYR A 1088 18.24 -14.02 -20.90
CA TYR A 1088 18.84 -14.23 -19.58
C TYR A 1088 19.79 -15.41 -19.47
N LEU A 1089 19.94 -16.22 -20.52
CA LEU A 1089 20.62 -17.51 -20.44
C LEU A 1089 22.09 -17.38 -20.01
N GLU A 1090 22.87 -16.51 -20.66
CA GLU A 1090 24.27 -16.25 -20.29
C GLU A 1090 24.42 -15.76 -18.84
N PHE A 1091 23.47 -14.94 -18.40
CA PHE A 1091 23.49 -14.36 -17.06
C PHE A 1091 23.18 -15.41 -15.98
N ILE A 1092 22.28 -16.34 -16.28
CA ILE A 1092 21.96 -17.49 -15.42
C ILE A 1092 23.21 -18.36 -15.20
N TYR A 1093 23.97 -18.64 -16.27
CA TYR A 1093 25.21 -19.42 -16.18
C TYR A 1093 26.26 -18.75 -15.31
N LEU A 1094 26.49 -17.44 -15.50
CA LEU A 1094 27.43 -16.66 -14.68
C LEU A 1094 27.10 -16.72 -13.18
N ILE A 1095 25.82 -16.69 -12.80
CA ILE A 1095 25.40 -16.83 -11.41
C ILE A 1095 25.60 -18.27 -10.93
N ALA A 1096 25.16 -19.26 -11.71
CA ALA A 1096 25.27 -20.67 -11.35
C ALA A 1096 26.71 -21.11 -11.08
N GLU A 1097 27.65 -20.69 -11.92
CA GLU A 1097 29.08 -21.00 -11.79
C GLU A 1097 29.70 -20.32 -10.56
N LYS A 1098 29.34 -19.07 -10.30
CA LYS A 1098 29.92 -18.30 -9.19
C LYS A 1098 29.50 -18.80 -7.80
N TYR A 1099 28.25 -19.22 -7.62
CA TYR A 1099 27.68 -19.54 -6.30
C TYR A 1099 27.49 -21.03 -6.00
N ARG A 1100 28.06 -21.94 -6.81
CA ARG A 1100 28.02 -23.41 -6.57
C ARG A 1100 26.61 -23.90 -6.18
N ILE A 1101 25.66 -23.68 -7.07
CA ILE A 1101 24.25 -24.02 -6.88
C ILE A 1101 24.02 -25.53 -6.72
N ASP A 1102 22.86 -25.91 -6.17
CA ASP A 1102 22.47 -27.31 -6.04
C ASP A 1102 22.38 -28.03 -7.38
N GLU A 1103 22.63 -29.35 -7.36
CA GLU A 1103 22.72 -30.17 -8.57
C GLU A 1103 21.42 -30.15 -9.38
N TYR A 1104 20.28 -30.15 -8.71
CA TYR A 1104 18.97 -30.11 -9.37
C TYR A 1104 18.78 -28.83 -10.18
N THR A 1105 19.07 -27.66 -9.59
CA THR A 1105 19.01 -26.37 -10.29
C THR A 1105 20.00 -26.32 -11.45
N ALA A 1106 21.22 -26.84 -11.28
CA ALA A 1106 22.24 -26.89 -12.34
C ALA A 1106 21.80 -27.75 -13.53
N GLN A 1107 21.29 -28.95 -13.28
CA GLN A 1107 20.77 -29.84 -14.31
C GLN A 1107 19.58 -29.20 -15.05
N ARG A 1108 18.69 -28.52 -14.33
CA ARG A 1108 17.54 -27.81 -14.91
C ARG A 1108 17.96 -26.68 -15.85
N ILE A 1109 18.98 -25.90 -15.48
CA ILE A 1109 19.56 -24.86 -16.35
C ILE A 1109 20.11 -25.49 -17.64
N LYS A 1110 20.89 -26.58 -17.50
CA LYS A 1110 21.48 -27.30 -18.64
C LYS A 1110 20.40 -27.83 -19.59
N LEU A 1111 19.36 -28.48 -19.06
CA LEU A 1111 18.26 -29.02 -19.86
C LEU A 1111 17.54 -27.94 -20.67
N ILE A 1112 17.28 -26.77 -20.08
CA ILE A 1112 16.63 -25.67 -20.80
C ILE A 1112 17.56 -25.09 -21.87
N SER A 1113 18.85 -24.92 -21.56
CA SER A 1113 19.84 -24.48 -22.55
C SER A 1113 19.90 -25.43 -23.74
N ASP A 1114 19.96 -26.73 -23.50
CA ASP A 1114 20.02 -27.73 -24.57
C ASP A 1114 18.73 -27.75 -25.39
N SER A 1115 17.57 -27.59 -24.74
CA SER A 1115 16.27 -27.42 -25.42
C SER A 1115 16.26 -26.17 -26.31
N LEU A 1116 16.78 -25.03 -25.83
CA LEU A 1116 16.88 -23.80 -26.61
C LEU A 1116 17.85 -23.94 -27.79
N LYS A 1117 18.99 -24.61 -27.60
CA LYS A 1117 19.94 -24.90 -28.69
C LYS A 1117 19.28 -25.78 -29.75
N SER A 1118 18.64 -26.88 -29.35
CA SER A 1118 17.94 -27.78 -30.27
C SER A 1118 16.82 -27.09 -31.05
N MET A 1119 16.05 -26.21 -30.40
CA MET A 1119 14.93 -25.53 -31.05
C MET A 1119 15.33 -24.43 -32.03
N PHE A 1120 16.41 -23.70 -31.75
CA PHE A 1120 16.81 -22.52 -32.54
C PHE A 1120 18.01 -22.76 -33.44
N ASN A 1121 18.77 -23.83 -33.24
CA ASN A 1121 19.79 -24.26 -34.20
C ASN A 1121 19.14 -25.12 -35.29
N SER A 1122 18.42 -24.47 -36.20
CA SER A 1122 18.33 -24.98 -37.56
C SER A 1122 19.50 -24.40 -38.35
N GLU A 1123 20.36 -25.28 -38.83
CA GLU A 1123 21.40 -25.00 -39.82
C GLU A 1123 20.80 -24.21 -41.00
N ASP A 1124 21.02 -22.89 -41.01
CA ASP A 1124 20.98 -22.09 -42.23
C ASP A 1124 21.84 -20.84 -42.00
N GLY A 1125 23.16 -21.08 -42.10
CA GLY A 1125 24.18 -20.08 -42.42
C GLY A 1125 24.47 -19.00 -41.37
N LYS A 1126 25.46 -19.25 -40.49
CA LYS A 1126 26.58 -18.31 -40.28
C LYS A 1126 27.73 -18.86 -39.42
N GLN A 1127 28.89 -18.88 -40.08
CA GLN A 1127 30.21 -18.44 -39.63
C GLN A 1127 30.76 -19.05 -38.32
N LEU A 1128 31.57 -20.11 -38.50
CA LEU A 1128 32.55 -20.57 -37.51
C LEU A 1128 33.43 -19.39 -37.10
N LYS A 1129 33.36 -18.98 -35.83
CA LYS A 1129 34.42 -18.15 -35.22
C LYS A 1129 35.60 -19.08 -34.97
N LEU A 1130 36.69 -18.87 -35.70
CA LEU A 1130 37.98 -19.47 -35.39
C LEU A 1130 38.49 -18.92 -34.04
N LEU A 1131 39.07 -19.84 -33.28
CA LEU A 1131 39.57 -19.73 -31.90
C LEU A 1131 40.49 -18.54 -31.66
#